data_AF-A0A9N7H223-F1
#
_entry.id   AF-A0A9N7H223-F1
#
_cell.length_a   1.000
_cell.length_b   1.000
_cell.length_c   1.000
_cell.angle_alpha   90.00
_cell.angle_beta   90.00
_cell.angle_gamma   90.00
#
_symmetry.space_group_name_H-M   'P 1'
#
loop_
_entity.id
_entity.type
_entity.pdbx_description
1 polymer ?
#
loop_
_entity_poly.entity_id
_entity_poly.type
_entity_poly.pdbx_seq_one_letter_code
_entity_poly.pdbx_strand_id
1 'polypeptide(L)'
;MKPIAPGRPPAASIPASRRLRCASLLAAALLAGCAGPVSVRQVSLVHSYRAATRTALAGHEASDTTLIVLRRHGLLPLWRKQPDRAIATLRTQAAGRDDEADVLFALAELSYRQGLRHHRAQDFLAASLYAYAYLQPGQADGPSPYDARFRQACDLYNLGLAAAFPAPVNIASQNRALPFGTLALSVDPAQLRWHGRVLENIRPTATLGVGGISNVYHTPGLGEALTVLARATPEAPARPASTGQTLQHANDHAPSAVADIAAPAQDDAARNRTVPTSGPTTLHMGQPAPSGTPDGSFVISEKLRLPASLVLEMDSPRAQVLGDHPSGRLVLRIMDESPDTPIAHAHVPAAYDQTTARALSLVDTALGTKEYRGFFDGTTYDGTRPRLIAMNPHHHGSMPVVFIHGTASSPYRWASMVNDLLEDRRIRNHFDFWFFSYATANPIPYSAWQLRHAITEAVNSLGGVQADPALGHITLIGHSQGGLLARMLVINPGDRLWDGTAGRPLSTFHLNADTRALIRQTMFPTPMPEIDRVVFISTPQHGSYLAGKSIAQLIGGMASLPLRVTETARELVTGTGDSTHVDNRIPRLGSVYAMSPHSAFMRTLPTIPIMPDVHVHSIIPVCGAGRDLAHADDGVVSYASAHIPDVESELVVRHSEHSTQSNPFTIAEVQRILLEQLAQYPSAPQGARIAARP
;
A
#
# COMPACT_ATOMS: atom_id res chain seq x y z
N MET A 1 -13.63 -101.05 -68.28
CA MET A 1 -13.98 -99.77 -67.64
C MET A 1 -12.70 -99.03 -67.24
N LYS A 2 -12.56 -97.78 -67.70
CA LYS A 2 -11.69 -96.72 -67.14
C LYS A 2 -12.22 -96.32 -65.74
N PRO A 3 -11.42 -95.74 -64.83
CA PRO A 3 -11.05 -94.33 -64.96
C PRO A 3 -9.60 -93.95 -64.57
N ILE A 4 -9.28 -92.71 -64.94
CA ILE A 4 -8.00 -92.01 -64.99
C ILE A 4 -7.73 -91.26 -63.67
N ALA A 5 -6.46 -91.15 -63.28
CA ALA A 5 -5.95 -90.37 -62.15
C ALA A 5 -5.99 -88.84 -62.38
N PRO A 6 -6.13 -88.00 -61.33
CA PRO A 6 -5.71 -86.60 -61.39
C PRO A 6 -4.38 -86.38 -60.65
N GLY A 7 -3.49 -85.62 -61.31
CA GLY A 7 -2.16 -85.27 -60.82
C GLY A 7 -2.15 -84.24 -59.67
N ARG A 8 -1.05 -84.26 -58.92
CA ARG A 8 -0.70 -83.34 -57.82
C ARG A 8 -0.40 -81.93 -58.38
N PRO A 9 -0.95 -80.84 -57.83
CA PRO A 9 -0.61 -79.49 -58.28
C PRO A 9 0.79 -79.08 -57.79
N PRO A 10 1.52 -78.21 -58.52
CA PRO A 10 2.83 -77.72 -58.10
C PRO A 10 2.70 -76.76 -56.90
N ALA A 11 3.69 -76.80 -56.00
CA ALA A 11 3.79 -75.88 -54.87
C ALA A 11 3.84 -74.42 -55.37
N ALA A 12 2.89 -73.60 -54.93
CA ALA A 12 2.84 -72.19 -55.26
C ALA A 12 4.09 -71.47 -54.72
N SER A 13 5.01 -71.13 -55.62
CA SER A 13 6.12 -70.23 -55.34
C SER A 13 5.56 -68.84 -54.96
N ILE A 14 5.80 -68.40 -53.72
CA ILE A 14 5.55 -67.02 -53.32
C ILE A 14 6.28 -66.10 -54.32
N PRO A 15 5.60 -65.16 -55.00
CA PRO A 15 6.23 -64.33 -56.03
C PRO A 15 7.42 -63.57 -55.44
N ALA A 16 8.54 -63.54 -56.17
CA ALA A 16 9.80 -62.92 -55.74
C ALA A 16 9.62 -61.47 -55.26
N SER A 17 8.62 -60.74 -55.80
CA SER A 17 8.25 -59.38 -55.41
C SER A 17 7.68 -59.25 -53.99
N ARG A 18 6.99 -60.28 -53.45
CA ARG A 18 6.53 -60.30 -52.05
C ARG A 18 7.65 -60.65 -51.07
N ARG A 19 8.58 -61.52 -51.46
CA ARG A 19 9.80 -61.81 -50.67
C ARG A 19 10.73 -60.60 -50.61
N LEU A 20 10.90 -59.88 -51.73
CA LEU A 20 11.65 -58.63 -51.75
C LEU A 20 11.00 -57.56 -50.88
N ARG A 21 9.68 -57.33 -50.98
CA ARG A 21 8.99 -56.32 -50.16
C ARG A 21 9.03 -56.63 -48.66
N CYS A 22 8.85 -57.89 -48.25
CA CYS A 22 9.00 -58.27 -46.83
C CYS A 22 10.46 -58.15 -46.37
N ALA A 23 11.44 -58.52 -47.19
CA ALA A 23 12.86 -58.33 -46.88
C ALA A 23 13.25 -56.85 -46.82
N SER A 24 12.68 -55.98 -47.66
CA SER A 24 12.89 -54.53 -47.64
C SER A 24 12.23 -53.85 -46.44
N LEU A 25 11.04 -54.29 -46.01
CA LEU A 25 10.39 -53.79 -44.78
C LEU A 25 11.11 -54.28 -43.53
N LEU A 26 11.60 -55.53 -43.51
CA LEU A 26 12.43 -56.04 -42.42
C LEU A 26 13.79 -55.33 -42.38
N ALA A 27 14.42 -55.09 -43.54
CA ALA A 27 15.66 -54.33 -43.64
C ALA A 27 15.48 -52.87 -43.24
N ALA A 28 14.37 -52.21 -43.61
CA ALA A 28 14.05 -50.86 -43.16
C ALA A 28 13.77 -50.80 -41.65
N ALA A 29 13.11 -51.81 -41.07
CA ALA A 29 12.90 -51.93 -39.63
C ALA A 29 14.20 -52.25 -38.85
N LEU A 30 15.11 -53.03 -39.44
CA LEU A 30 16.45 -53.32 -38.90
C LEU A 30 17.39 -52.11 -39.02
N LEU A 31 17.26 -51.30 -40.08
CA LEU A 31 18.02 -50.05 -40.27
C LEU A 31 17.50 -48.89 -39.41
N ALA A 32 16.22 -48.91 -39.01
CA ALA A 32 15.69 -47.98 -38.02
C ALA A 32 16.32 -48.16 -36.62
N GLY A 33 16.91 -49.33 -36.35
CA GLY A 33 17.67 -49.62 -35.12
C GLY A 33 19.07 -49.00 -35.08
N CYS A 34 19.52 -48.34 -36.14
CA CYS A 34 20.85 -47.72 -36.23
C CYS A 34 20.84 -46.19 -36.09
N ALA A 35 19.69 -45.56 -35.87
CA ALA A 35 19.65 -44.18 -35.43
C ALA A 35 20.23 -44.11 -34.01
N GLY A 36 21.33 -43.40 -33.82
CA GLY A 36 21.92 -43.20 -32.49
C GLY A 36 20.87 -42.66 -31.51
N PRO A 37 20.87 -43.07 -30.23
CA PRO A 37 19.84 -42.69 -29.26
C PRO A 37 19.84 -41.19 -28.92
N VAL A 38 20.82 -40.45 -29.43
CA VAL A 38 21.02 -39.01 -29.21
C VAL A 38 20.81 -38.29 -30.53
N SER A 39 19.90 -37.31 -30.53
CA SER A 39 19.73 -36.36 -31.62
C SER A 39 19.78 -34.94 -31.06
N VAL A 40 20.33 -34.02 -31.84
CA VAL A 40 20.38 -32.59 -31.52
C VAL A 40 19.56 -31.86 -32.56
N ARG A 41 18.63 -31.02 -32.10
CA ARG A 41 17.83 -30.16 -32.98
C ARG A 41 17.91 -28.73 -32.48
N GLN A 42 18.04 -27.79 -33.42
CA GLN A 42 17.96 -26.37 -33.11
C GLN A 42 16.55 -26.00 -32.64
N VAL A 43 16.48 -25.27 -31.53
CA VAL A 43 15.25 -24.71 -30.96
C VAL A 43 15.30 -23.19 -30.96
N SER A 44 14.15 -22.53 -30.81
CA SER A 44 14.10 -21.07 -30.68
C SER A 44 14.60 -20.61 -29.30
N LEU A 45 15.05 -19.36 -29.20
CA LEU A 45 15.46 -18.76 -27.93
C LEU A 45 14.34 -18.81 -26.88
N VAL A 46 13.10 -18.51 -27.28
CA VAL A 46 11.93 -18.57 -26.39
C VAL A 46 11.67 -19.99 -25.88
N HIS A 47 11.80 -21.00 -26.76
CA HIS A 47 11.65 -22.39 -26.34
C HIS A 47 12.76 -22.80 -25.36
N SER A 48 14.01 -22.42 -25.65
CA SER A 48 15.14 -22.69 -24.75
C SER A 48 14.95 -22.06 -23.37
N TYR A 49 14.48 -20.80 -23.32
CA TYR A 49 14.21 -20.13 -22.06
C TYR A 49 13.09 -20.82 -21.28
N ARG A 50 11.95 -21.10 -21.92
CA ARG A 50 10.81 -21.80 -21.28
C ARG A 50 11.19 -23.19 -20.76
N ALA A 51 12.04 -23.92 -21.48
CA ALA A 51 12.55 -25.20 -21.02
C ALA A 51 13.44 -25.03 -19.77
N ALA A 52 14.36 -24.05 -19.79
CA ALA A 52 15.26 -23.75 -18.68
C ALA A 52 14.54 -23.23 -17.42
N THR A 53 13.41 -22.53 -17.57
CA THR A 53 12.63 -21.96 -16.47
C THR A 53 11.40 -22.80 -16.09
N ARG A 54 11.26 -24.02 -16.62
CA ARG A 54 10.13 -24.91 -16.26
C ARG A 54 10.21 -25.27 -14.79
N THR A 55 9.10 -25.10 -14.07
CA THR A 55 8.99 -25.42 -12.64
C THR A 55 7.54 -25.71 -12.24
N ALA A 56 7.35 -26.47 -11.16
CA ALA A 56 6.04 -26.74 -10.57
C ALA A 56 5.29 -25.48 -10.11
N LEU A 57 6.00 -24.37 -9.87
CA LEU A 57 5.41 -23.07 -9.56
C LEU A 57 4.47 -22.56 -10.67
N ALA A 58 4.71 -22.97 -11.92
CA ALA A 58 3.84 -22.67 -13.07
C ALA A 58 2.72 -23.71 -13.29
N GLY A 59 2.51 -24.63 -12.33
CA GLY A 59 1.27 -25.40 -12.19
C GLY A 59 1.22 -26.82 -12.77
N HIS A 60 2.11 -27.23 -13.69
CA HIS A 60 1.87 -28.50 -14.41
C HIS A 60 3.04 -29.50 -14.46
N GLU A 61 4.30 -29.07 -14.46
CA GLU A 61 5.46 -29.95 -14.65
C GLU A 61 6.60 -29.61 -13.68
N ALA A 62 7.27 -30.63 -13.16
CA ALA A 62 8.50 -30.43 -12.39
C ALA A 62 9.63 -29.98 -13.33
N SER A 63 10.60 -29.25 -12.79
CA SER A 63 11.80 -28.85 -13.51
C SER A 63 12.59 -30.04 -14.05
N ASP A 64 13.35 -29.82 -15.12
CA ASP A 64 14.22 -30.87 -15.68
C ASP A 64 15.26 -31.34 -14.66
N THR A 65 15.73 -30.46 -13.77
CA THR A 65 16.64 -30.80 -12.67
C THR A 65 16.00 -31.79 -11.69
N THR A 66 14.76 -31.56 -11.26
CA THR A 66 14.02 -32.50 -10.42
C THR A 66 13.76 -33.82 -11.13
N LEU A 67 13.45 -33.80 -12.43
CA LEU A 67 13.31 -35.02 -13.22
C LEU A 67 14.62 -35.80 -13.34
N ILE A 68 15.77 -35.13 -13.43
CA ILE A 68 17.10 -35.76 -13.40
C ILE A 68 17.33 -36.47 -12.07
N VAL A 69 17.01 -35.84 -10.94
CA VAL A 69 17.09 -36.48 -9.61
C VAL A 69 16.23 -37.74 -9.55
N LEU A 70 14.97 -37.65 -9.97
CA LEU A 70 14.08 -38.82 -10.02
C LEU A 70 14.61 -39.95 -10.93
N ARG A 71 15.30 -39.63 -12.04
CA ARG A 71 15.93 -40.64 -12.91
C ARG A 71 17.16 -41.26 -12.24
N ARG A 72 18.05 -40.45 -11.64
CA ARG A 72 19.25 -40.91 -10.93
C ARG A 72 18.92 -41.84 -9.78
N HIS A 73 17.82 -41.59 -9.09
CA HIS A 73 17.33 -42.42 -7.99
C HIS A 73 16.40 -43.57 -8.43
N GLY A 74 16.14 -43.72 -9.73
CA GLY A 74 15.25 -44.77 -10.26
C GLY A 74 13.77 -44.60 -9.88
N LEU A 75 13.37 -43.40 -9.45
CA LEU A 75 12.05 -43.09 -8.92
C LEU A 75 11.09 -42.50 -9.96
N LEU A 76 11.54 -42.15 -11.17
CA LEU A 76 10.66 -41.55 -12.19
C LEU A 76 9.42 -42.41 -12.53
N PRO A 77 9.50 -43.75 -12.70
CA PRO A 77 8.32 -44.58 -12.88
C PRO A 77 7.40 -44.63 -11.65
N LEU A 78 7.98 -44.60 -10.45
CA LEU A 78 7.23 -44.58 -9.20
C LEU A 78 6.51 -43.24 -9.02
N TRP A 79 7.17 -42.13 -9.30
CA TRP A 79 6.59 -40.78 -9.28
C TRP A 79 5.32 -40.68 -10.14
N ARG A 80 5.35 -41.26 -11.35
CA ARG A 80 4.19 -41.26 -12.25
C ARG A 80 3.00 -42.07 -11.73
N LYS A 81 3.23 -43.07 -10.89
CA LYS A 81 2.20 -44.01 -10.40
C LYS A 81 1.74 -43.72 -8.97
N GLN A 82 2.68 -43.43 -8.08
CA GLN A 82 2.52 -43.23 -6.64
C GLN A 82 3.42 -42.07 -6.19
N PRO A 83 3.03 -40.81 -6.48
CA PRO A 83 3.91 -39.66 -6.26
C PRO A 83 4.28 -39.46 -4.78
N ASP A 84 3.36 -39.67 -3.84
CA ASP A 84 3.63 -39.56 -2.40
C ASP A 84 4.66 -40.59 -1.92
N ARG A 85 4.56 -41.83 -2.41
CA ARG A 85 5.52 -42.89 -2.11
C ARG A 85 6.89 -42.58 -2.72
N ALA A 86 6.92 -41.98 -3.91
CA ALA A 86 8.17 -41.55 -4.54
C ALA A 86 8.85 -40.45 -3.72
N ILE A 87 8.12 -39.44 -3.23
CA ILE A 87 8.65 -38.40 -2.34
C ILE A 87 9.20 -39.02 -1.05
N ALA A 88 8.42 -39.88 -0.39
CA ALA A 88 8.85 -40.55 0.84
C ALA A 88 10.12 -41.40 0.63
N THR A 89 10.21 -42.13 -0.49
CA THR A 89 11.38 -42.93 -0.84
C THR A 89 12.59 -42.06 -1.20
N LEU A 90 12.38 -40.94 -1.90
CA LEU A 90 13.45 -40.01 -2.24
C LEU A 90 14.05 -39.38 -0.98
N ARG A 91 13.20 -39.01 -0.01
CA ARG A 91 13.62 -38.46 1.28
C ARG A 91 14.50 -39.44 2.07
N THR A 92 14.11 -40.70 2.19
CA THR A 92 14.90 -41.70 2.94
C THR A 92 16.24 -42.00 2.29
N GLN A 93 16.36 -41.78 0.98
CA GLN A 93 17.62 -41.91 0.26
C GLN A 93 18.53 -40.69 0.42
N ALA A 94 18.04 -39.53 0.86
CA ALA A 94 18.77 -38.27 0.79
C ALA A 94 19.99 -38.18 1.73
N ALA A 95 19.88 -38.72 2.95
CA ALA A 95 20.85 -38.49 4.02
C ALA A 95 22.23 -39.09 3.70
N GLY A 96 23.28 -38.27 3.81
CA GLY A 96 24.67 -38.72 3.68
C GLY A 96 25.13 -38.98 2.25
N ARG A 97 24.44 -38.42 1.25
CA ARG A 97 24.81 -38.51 -0.17
C ARG A 97 25.40 -37.20 -0.68
N ASP A 98 26.29 -37.31 -1.66
CA ASP A 98 26.89 -36.15 -2.33
C ASP A 98 25.87 -35.31 -3.11
N ASP A 99 24.72 -35.87 -3.49
CA ASP A 99 23.63 -35.19 -4.19
C ASP A 99 22.49 -34.70 -3.27
N GLU A 100 22.72 -34.63 -1.94
CA GLU A 100 21.70 -34.21 -0.96
C GLU A 100 21.03 -32.88 -1.29
N ALA A 101 21.79 -31.86 -1.73
CA ALA A 101 21.23 -30.56 -2.10
C ALA A 101 20.28 -30.66 -3.32
N ASP A 102 20.64 -31.46 -4.32
CA ASP A 102 19.79 -31.70 -5.50
C ASP A 102 18.49 -32.41 -5.08
N VAL A 103 18.60 -33.35 -4.15
CA VAL A 103 17.46 -34.09 -3.59
C VAL A 103 16.55 -33.16 -2.78
N LEU A 104 17.09 -32.28 -1.94
CA LEU A 104 16.30 -31.31 -1.16
C LEU A 104 15.52 -30.36 -2.08
N PHE A 105 16.14 -29.85 -3.14
CA PHE A 105 15.43 -29.04 -4.13
C PHE A 105 14.29 -29.83 -4.81
N ALA A 106 14.57 -31.07 -5.23
CA ALA A 106 13.58 -31.94 -5.85
C ALA A 106 12.41 -32.24 -4.88
N LEU A 107 12.70 -32.52 -3.60
CA LEU A 107 11.68 -32.72 -2.58
C LEU A 107 10.82 -31.47 -2.41
N ALA A 108 11.41 -30.28 -2.38
CA ALA A 108 10.67 -29.02 -2.29
C ALA A 108 9.68 -28.86 -3.46
N GLU A 109 10.16 -29.03 -4.69
CA GLU A 109 9.34 -28.86 -5.89
C GLU A 109 8.22 -29.92 -6.00
N LEU A 110 8.55 -31.19 -5.72
CA LEU A 110 7.59 -32.29 -5.76
C LEU A 110 6.53 -32.16 -4.68
N SER A 111 6.90 -31.77 -3.46
CA SER A 111 5.97 -31.49 -2.37
C SER A 111 5.05 -30.32 -2.69
N TYR A 112 5.56 -29.22 -3.27
CA TYR A 112 4.73 -28.08 -3.67
C TYR A 112 3.68 -28.50 -4.70
N ARG A 113 4.10 -29.29 -5.69
CA ARG A 113 3.19 -29.85 -6.69
C ARG A 113 2.11 -30.74 -6.07
N GLN A 114 2.47 -31.56 -5.08
CA GLN A 114 1.48 -32.36 -4.35
C GLN A 114 0.52 -31.49 -3.54
N GLY A 115 1.01 -30.37 -2.98
CA GLY A 115 0.17 -29.33 -2.38
C GLY A 115 -0.87 -28.79 -3.36
N LEU A 116 -0.46 -28.44 -4.58
CA LEU A 116 -1.39 -28.00 -5.64
C LEU A 116 -2.41 -29.09 -6.01
N ARG A 117 -1.99 -30.36 -6.02
CA ARG A 117 -2.86 -31.50 -6.39
C ARG A 117 -3.85 -31.88 -5.30
N HIS A 118 -3.42 -31.86 -4.05
CA HIS A 118 -4.21 -32.31 -2.90
C HIS A 118 -4.97 -31.18 -2.22
N HIS A 119 -4.56 -29.94 -2.43
CA HIS A 119 -5.00 -28.77 -1.67
C HIS A 119 -4.78 -28.95 -0.15
N ARG A 120 -3.59 -29.44 0.23
CA ARG A 120 -3.25 -29.70 1.64
C ARG A 120 -2.10 -28.82 2.11
N ALA A 121 -2.35 -28.08 3.19
CA ALA A 121 -1.35 -27.22 3.84
C ALA A 121 -0.08 -27.96 4.26
N GLN A 122 -0.17 -29.24 4.66
CA GLN A 122 0.98 -30.04 5.07
C GLN A 122 1.98 -30.30 3.93
N ASP A 123 1.51 -30.41 2.68
CA ASP A 123 2.36 -30.65 1.51
C ASP A 123 3.12 -29.37 1.14
N PHE A 124 2.46 -28.21 1.21
CA PHE A 124 3.07 -26.89 1.04
C PHE A 124 4.05 -26.54 2.16
N LEU A 125 3.72 -26.92 3.41
CA LEU A 125 4.63 -26.74 4.54
C LEU A 125 5.89 -27.59 4.35
N ALA A 126 5.75 -28.86 3.95
CA ALA A 126 6.90 -29.72 3.62
C ALA A 126 7.75 -29.13 2.49
N ALA A 127 7.12 -28.59 1.44
CA ALA A 127 7.82 -27.90 0.35
C ALA A 127 8.67 -26.73 0.88
N SER A 128 8.11 -25.93 1.78
CA SER A 128 8.79 -24.80 2.41
C SER A 128 9.99 -25.27 3.24
N LEU A 129 9.83 -26.31 4.06
CA LEU A 129 10.93 -26.83 4.88
C LEU A 129 12.09 -27.35 4.00
N TYR A 130 11.80 -28.10 2.94
CA TYR A 130 12.83 -28.58 2.02
C TYR A 130 13.50 -27.46 1.25
N ALA A 131 12.75 -26.44 0.82
CA ALA A 131 13.32 -25.26 0.16
C ALA A 131 14.24 -24.49 1.12
N TYR A 132 13.83 -24.32 2.38
CA TYR A 132 14.67 -23.70 3.41
C TYR A 132 15.95 -24.51 3.68
N ALA A 133 15.85 -25.84 3.76
CA ALA A 133 16.99 -26.73 3.91
C ALA A 133 17.94 -26.73 2.70
N TYR A 134 17.40 -26.57 1.49
CA TYR A 134 18.22 -26.37 0.29
C TYR A 134 18.98 -25.04 0.35
N LEU A 135 18.28 -23.96 0.66
CA LEU A 135 18.81 -22.59 0.70
C LEU A 135 19.88 -22.37 1.78
N GLN A 136 19.79 -23.08 2.91
CA GLN A 136 20.65 -22.89 4.10
C GLN A 136 20.81 -21.40 4.50
N PRO A 137 19.72 -20.65 4.74
CA PRO A 137 19.81 -19.21 4.99
C PRO A 137 20.76 -18.90 6.15
N GLY A 138 21.76 -18.05 5.87
CA GLY A 138 22.76 -17.65 6.85
C GLY A 138 23.92 -18.63 7.08
N GLN A 139 24.07 -19.65 6.23
CA GLN A 139 25.22 -20.57 6.25
C GLN A 139 26.05 -20.47 4.96
N ALA A 140 27.34 -20.82 5.03
CA ALA A 140 28.27 -20.70 3.90
C ALA A 140 28.01 -21.73 2.78
N ASP A 141 27.41 -22.88 3.11
CA ASP A 141 27.21 -24.02 2.19
C ASP A 141 25.87 -23.97 1.42
N GLY A 142 25.29 -22.78 1.30
CA GLY A 142 24.10 -22.52 0.50
C GLY A 142 24.37 -22.55 -1.00
N PRO A 143 23.32 -22.66 -1.84
CA PRO A 143 23.46 -22.63 -3.28
C PRO A 143 23.87 -21.24 -3.75
N SER A 144 24.62 -21.17 -4.85
CA SER A 144 24.97 -19.89 -5.47
C SER A 144 23.70 -19.10 -5.86
N PRO A 145 23.62 -17.79 -5.58
CA PRO A 145 22.51 -16.97 -6.07
C PRO A 145 22.38 -16.90 -7.60
N TYR A 146 23.44 -17.30 -8.33
CA TYR A 146 23.43 -17.41 -9.79
C TYR A 146 22.85 -18.76 -10.30
N ASP A 147 22.62 -19.72 -9.41
CA ASP A 147 21.89 -20.95 -9.73
C ASP A 147 20.39 -20.64 -9.82
N ALA A 148 19.75 -20.98 -10.94
CA ALA A 148 18.31 -20.74 -11.13
C ALA A 148 17.45 -21.40 -10.02
N ARG A 149 17.93 -22.50 -9.43
CA ARG A 149 17.28 -23.18 -8.32
C ARG A 149 17.26 -22.36 -7.05
N PHE A 150 18.23 -21.46 -6.83
CA PHE A 150 18.22 -20.55 -5.68
C PHE A 150 16.93 -19.72 -5.69
N ARG A 151 16.64 -19.04 -6.81
CA ARG A 151 15.43 -18.22 -6.92
C ARG A 151 14.15 -19.07 -6.84
N GLN A 152 14.10 -20.20 -7.55
CA GLN A 152 12.95 -21.11 -7.50
C GLN A 152 12.70 -21.64 -6.08
N ALA A 153 13.75 -21.93 -5.31
CA ALA A 153 13.61 -22.36 -3.92
C ALA A 153 13.08 -21.23 -3.02
N CYS A 154 13.50 -19.98 -3.22
CA CYS A 154 12.89 -18.85 -2.54
C CYS A 154 11.39 -18.74 -2.84
N ASP A 155 11.00 -18.91 -4.11
CA ASP A 155 9.60 -18.86 -4.53
C ASP A 155 8.79 -20.04 -3.96
N LEU A 156 9.32 -21.27 -4.01
CA LEU A 156 8.72 -22.47 -3.41
C LEU A 156 8.53 -22.31 -1.89
N TYR A 157 9.50 -21.70 -1.21
CA TYR A 157 9.42 -21.40 0.21
C TYR A 157 8.34 -20.33 0.50
N ASN A 158 8.38 -19.19 -0.18
CA ASN A 158 7.47 -18.07 0.06
C ASN A 158 6.01 -18.46 -0.23
N LEU A 159 5.74 -19.07 -1.39
CA LEU A 159 4.39 -19.50 -1.78
C LEU A 159 3.93 -20.73 -1.01
N GLY A 160 4.86 -21.63 -0.66
CA GLY A 160 4.56 -22.77 0.20
C GLY A 160 4.12 -22.32 1.60
N LEU A 161 4.78 -21.32 2.18
CA LEU A 161 4.34 -20.73 3.45
C LEU A 161 2.96 -20.08 3.32
N ALA A 162 2.74 -19.26 2.28
CA ALA A 162 1.44 -18.63 2.02
C ALA A 162 0.28 -19.64 1.94
N ALA A 163 0.51 -20.78 1.28
CA ALA A 163 -0.50 -21.84 1.18
C ALA A 163 -0.61 -22.68 2.46
N ALA A 164 0.45 -22.76 3.27
CA ALA A 164 0.45 -23.46 4.55
C ALA A 164 -0.18 -22.64 5.69
N PHE A 165 -0.18 -21.31 5.59
CA PHE A 165 -0.73 -20.38 6.58
C PHE A 165 -1.80 -19.47 5.94
N PRO A 166 -3.00 -19.99 5.64
CA PRO A 166 -4.06 -19.18 5.02
C PRO A 166 -4.58 -18.09 5.96
N ALA A 167 -5.22 -17.06 5.39
CA ALA A 167 -5.84 -15.98 6.16
C ALA A 167 -7.02 -16.47 7.03
N PRO A 168 -7.16 -15.97 8.28
CA PRO A 168 -6.19 -15.18 9.02
C PRO A 168 -5.01 -16.03 9.50
N VAL A 169 -3.80 -15.50 9.38
CA VAL A 169 -2.58 -16.19 9.82
C VAL A 169 -2.55 -16.22 11.35
N ASN A 170 -2.57 -17.42 11.93
CA ASN A 170 -2.42 -17.62 13.37
C ASN A 170 -0.94 -17.81 13.74
N ILE A 171 -0.33 -16.75 14.28
CA ILE A 171 1.05 -16.79 14.80
C ILE A 171 1.01 -17.17 16.28
N ALA A 172 0.95 -18.48 16.53
CA ALA A 172 1.01 -19.07 17.86
C ALA A 172 1.87 -20.34 17.84
N SER A 173 2.45 -20.69 18.98
CA SER A 173 3.15 -21.96 19.16
C SER A 173 2.18 -23.12 18.89
N GLN A 174 2.55 -24.03 18.00
CA GLN A 174 1.65 -25.06 17.48
C GLN A 174 2.41 -26.25 16.89
N ASN A 175 1.77 -27.41 16.86
CA ASN A 175 2.25 -28.57 16.13
C ASN A 175 1.55 -28.65 14.78
N ARG A 176 2.31 -28.85 13.70
CA ARG A 176 1.78 -28.96 12.34
C ARG A 176 2.12 -30.33 11.75
N ALA A 177 1.11 -30.99 11.20
CA ALA A 177 1.32 -32.25 10.49
C ALA A 177 2.17 -32.02 9.24
N LEU A 178 3.05 -32.98 8.95
CA LEU A 178 3.82 -33.10 7.72
C LEU A 178 3.53 -34.48 7.10
N PRO A 179 3.76 -34.66 5.79
CA PRO A 179 3.66 -35.98 5.15
C PRO A 179 4.59 -37.04 5.74
N PHE A 180 5.60 -36.61 6.52
CA PHE A 180 6.65 -37.46 7.08
C PHE A 180 6.81 -37.33 8.61
N GLY A 181 5.91 -36.64 9.30
CA GLY A 181 6.04 -36.44 10.75
C GLY A 181 5.24 -35.24 11.27
N THR A 182 5.74 -34.63 12.34
CA THR A 182 5.12 -33.44 12.96
C THR A 182 6.18 -32.38 13.18
N LEU A 183 5.89 -31.15 12.74
CA LEU A 183 6.69 -29.97 12.98
C LEU A 183 6.24 -29.28 14.27
N ALA A 184 7.16 -29.09 15.22
CA ALA A 184 6.94 -28.25 16.39
C ALA A 184 7.31 -26.79 16.06
N LEU A 185 6.35 -25.87 16.14
CA LEU A 185 6.57 -24.44 15.93
C LEU A 185 6.49 -23.68 17.25
N SER A 186 7.50 -22.85 17.49
CA SER A 186 7.57 -21.90 18.59
C SER A 186 7.38 -20.47 18.10
N VAL A 187 6.86 -19.61 18.98
CA VAL A 187 6.62 -18.19 18.72
C VAL A 187 7.04 -17.40 19.95
N ASP A 188 7.78 -16.30 19.76
CA ASP A 188 7.94 -15.28 20.80
C ASP A 188 6.73 -14.32 20.77
N PRO A 189 5.85 -14.29 21.79
CA PRO A 189 4.68 -13.40 21.79
C PRO A 189 5.02 -11.91 21.75
N ALA A 190 6.25 -11.51 22.11
CA ALA A 190 6.68 -10.12 22.06
C ALA A 190 6.65 -9.54 20.63
N GLN A 191 6.83 -10.39 19.62
CA GLN A 191 6.80 -10.00 18.20
C GLN A 191 5.42 -9.50 17.73
N LEU A 192 4.35 -9.77 18.48
CA LEU A 192 2.99 -9.30 18.17
C LEU A 192 2.68 -7.94 18.78
N ARG A 193 3.71 -7.24 19.28
CA ARG A 193 3.62 -5.87 19.80
C ARG A 193 4.51 -4.95 18.98
N TRP A 194 3.97 -3.81 18.58
CA TRP A 194 4.65 -2.83 17.74
C TRP A 194 4.31 -1.42 18.21
N HIS A 195 5.30 -0.66 18.71
CA HIS A 195 5.10 0.70 19.25
C HIS A 195 3.84 0.88 20.13
N GLY A 196 3.65 0.01 21.13
CA GLY A 196 2.48 0.07 22.04
C GLY A 196 1.16 -0.40 21.42
N ARG A 197 1.19 -0.94 20.21
CA ARG A 197 0.06 -1.51 19.47
C ARG A 197 0.14 -3.03 19.45
N VAL A 198 -1.02 -3.67 19.35
CA VAL A 198 -1.15 -5.11 19.15
C VAL A 198 -1.31 -5.38 17.66
N LEU A 199 -0.54 -6.34 17.17
CA LEU A 199 -0.57 -6.82 15.79
C LEU A 199 -1.61 -7.93 15.66
N GLU A 200 -2.58 -7.73 14.78
CA GLU A 200 -3.70 -8.65 14.57
C GLU A 200 -4.17 -8.67 13.10
N ASN A 201 -5.18 -9.49 12.79
CA ASN A 201 -5.77 -9.61 11.45
C ASN A 201 -4.71 -9.72 10.34
N ILE A 202 -3.76 -10.64 10.59
CA ILE A 202 -2.60 -10.92 9.74
C ILE A 202 -3.08 -11.70 8.51
N ARG A 203 -2.71 -11.24 7.32
CA ARG A 203 -3.15 -11.84 6.06
C ARG A 203 -2.00 -11.98 5.06
N PRO A 204 -1.94 -13.09 4.30
CA PRO A 204 -1.07 -13.21 3.14
C PRO A 204 -1.44 -12.19 2.07
N THR A 205 -0.44 -11.65 1.38
CA THR A 205 -0.67 -10.74 0.24
C THR A 205 -0.49 -11.42 -1.12
N ALA A 206 0.07 -12.64 -1.15
CA ALA A 206 0.46 -13.34 -2.38
C ALA A 206 -0.67 -13.57 -3.40
N THR A 207 -1.93 -13.52 -2.97
CA THR A 207 -3.12 -13.71 -3.82
C THR A 207 -3.96 -12.44 -4.01
N LEU A 208 -3.48 -11.29 -3.52
CA LEU A 208 -4.18 -10.02 -3.63
C LEU A 208 -3.68 -9.25 -4.85
N GLY A 209 -4.62 -8.76 -5.67
CA GLY A 209 -4.34 -7.83 -6.76
C GLY A 209 -4.56 -6.39 -6.33
N VAL A 210 -3.64 -5.48 -6.68
CA VAL A 210 -3.79 -4.04 -6.44
C VAL A 210 -4.20 -3.34 -7.73
N GLY A 211 -5.24 -2.51 -7.65
CA GLY A 211 -5.67 -1.60 -8.72
C GLY A 211 -5.78 -0.16 -8.21
N GLY A 212 -5.68 0.81 -9.11
CA GLY A 212 -5.80 2.25 -8.78
C GLY A 212 -4.52 2.92 -8.25
N ILE A 213 -3.43 2.16 -8.07
CA ILE A 213 -2.08 2.67 -7.81
C ILE A 213 -1.21 2.24 -9.01
N SER A 214 -0.50 3.18 -9.62
CA SER A 214 0.25 2.93 -10.86
C SER A 214 1.47 2.03 -10.66
N ASN A 215 2.20 2.22 -9.55
CA ASN A 215 3.40 1.46 -9.24
C ASN A 215 3.11 0.46 -8.12
N VAL A 216 3.35 -0.82 -8.40
CA VAL A 216 3.27 -1.90 -7.40
C VAL A 216 4.67 -2.32 -7.01
N TYR A 217 5.01 -2.13 -5.74
CA TYR A 217 6.33 -2.44 -5.20
C TYR A 217 6.30 -3.68 -4.32
N HIS A 218 7.30 -4.52 -4.55
CA HIS A 218 7.61 -5.68 -3.74
C HIS A 218 9.10 -5.67 -3.40
N THR A 219 9.42 -5.99 -2.15
CA THR A 219 10.81 -6.21 -1.73
C THR A 219 11.12 -7.70 -1.89
N PRO A 220 12.10 -8.09 -2.74
CA PRO A 220 12.47 -9.48 -2.89
C PRO A 220 13.20 -9.97 -1.64
N GLY A 221 12.89 -11.19 -1.21
CA GLY A 221 13.53 -11.80 -0.05
C GLY A 221 12.96 -13.18 0.26
N LEU A 222 13.27 -13.65 1.46
CA LEU A 222 12.78 -14.90 2.03
C LEU A 222 11.69 -14.59 3.06
N GLY A 223 10.52 -15.20 2.90
CA GLY A 223 9.37 -15.03 3.79
C GLY A 223 8.06 -14.94 3.02
N GLU A 224 6.98 -15.31 3.67
CA GLU A 224 5.64 -15.01 3.18
C GLU A 224 5.35 -13.53 3.39
N ALA A 225 5.08 -12.79 2.31
CA ALA A 225 4.67 -11.40 2.41
C ALA A 225 3.26 -11.30 3.04
N LEU A 226 3.15 -10.46 4.06
CA LEU A 226 1.97 -10.28 4.89
C LEU A 226 1.57 -8.81 4.98
N THR A 227 0.30 -8.63 5.33
CA THR A 227 -0.22 -7.38 5.88
C THR A 227 -0.72 -7.62 7.30
N VAL A 228 -0.39 -6.70 8.21
CA VAL A 228 -0.72 -6.78 9.64
C VAL A 228 -1.46 -5.53 10.07
N LEU A 229 -2.61 -5.68 10.73
CA LEU A 229 -3.34 -4.56 11.31
C LEU A 229 -2.71 -4.20 12.67
N ALA A 230 -2.28 -2.95 12.83
CA ALA A 230 -1.71 -2.46 14.08
C ALA A 230 -2.77 -1.67 14.87
N ARG A 231 -3.37 -2.30 15.89
CA ARG A 231 -4.41 -1.68 16.73
C ARG A 231 -3.82 -1.12 18.01
N ALA A 232 -4.22 0.09 18.40
CA ALA A 232 -3.89 0.62 19.72
C ALA A 232 -4.28 -0.36 20.83
N THR A 233 -3.39 -0.60 21.79
CA THR A 233 -3.76 -1.36 22.99
C THR A 233 -4.83 -0.53 23.72
N PRO A 234 -6.02 -1.07 24.02
CA PRO A 234 -6.97 -0.34 24.85
C PRO A 234 -6.28 0.02 26.17
N GLU A 235 -6.21 1.31 26.53
CA GLU A 235 -5.93 1.67 27.91
C GLU A 235 -6.96 0.95 28.78
N ALA A 236 -6.48 0.26 29.82
CA ALA A 236 -7.37 -0.43 30.74
C ALA A 236 -8.36 0.60 31.30
N PRO A 237 -9.68 0.48 31.06
CA PRO A 237 -10.63 1.34 31.73
C PRO A 237 -10.50 1.09 33.23
N ALA A 238 -10.48 2.16 34.04
CA ALA A 238 -10.62 2.05 35.48
C ALA A 238 -11.86 1.18 35.77
N ARG A 239 -11.66 0.05 36.48
CA ARG A 239 -12.68 -0.97 36.75
C ARG A 239 -13.99 -0.32 37.22
N PRO A 240 -15.11 -0.53 36.50
CA PRO A 240 -16.42 -0.49 37.12
C PRO A 240 -16.66 -1.80 37.87
N ALA A 241 -17.38 -1.70 38.99
CA ALA A 241 -17.75 -2.82 39.84
C ALA A 241 -18.52 -3.91 39.07
N SER A 242 -18.31 -5.15 39.52
CA SER A 242 -18.88 -6.39 39.00
C SER A 242 -20.41 -6.42 38.96
N THR A 243 -20.97 -6.88 37.84
CA THR A 243 -22.29 -7.53 37.80
C THR A 243 -22.36 -8.58 36.70
N GLY A 244 -22.75 -9.80 37.09
CA GLY A 244 -23.67 -10.68 36.35
C GLY A 244 -23.19 -11.39 35.09
N GLN A 245 -22.96 -12.70 35.21
CA GLN A 245 -22.81 -13.68 34.13
C GLN A 245 -23.99 -13.70 33.15
N THR A 246 -23.75 -14.11 31.88
CA THR A 246 -24.43 -15.27 31.26
C THR A 246 -23.52 -15.93 30.20
N LEU A 247 -23.34 -17.25 30.31
CA LEU A 247 -22.64 -18.12 29.37
C LEU A 247 -23.55 -18.52 28.20
N GLN A 248 -23.01 -18.58 26.97
CA GLN A 248 -23.60 -19.34 25.88
C GLN A 248 -22.51 -19.97 25.00
N HIS A 249 -22.53 -21.30 24.97
CA HIS A 249 -21.80 -22.17 24.05
C HIS A 249 -22.47 -22.17 22.67
N ALA A 250 -21.68 -22.20 21.58
CA ALA A 250 -21.97 -23.04 20.40
C ALA A 250 -20.79 -23.11 19.40
N ASN A 251 -20.26 -24.32 19.30
CA ASN A 251 -19.83 -25.10 18.13
C ASN A 251 -18.90 -24.53 17.03
N ASP A 252 -17.76 -25.20 16.97
CA ASP A 252 -16.90 -25.50 15.83
C ASP A 252 -17.66 -25.89 14.56
N HIS A 253 -17.18 -25.38 13.42
CA HIS A 253 -16.87 -26.11 12.17
C HIS A 253 -16.30 -25.11 11.16
N ALA A 254 -14.97 -25.08 11.01
CA ALA A 254 -14.29 -24.24 10.02
C ALA A 254 -14.20 -24.97 8.66
N PRO A 255 -14.64 -24.35 7.55
CA PRO A 255 -14.38 -24.89 6.21
C PRO A 255 -12.93 -24.60 5.78
N SER A 256 -12.33 -25.56 5.07
CA SER A 256 -10.95 -25.53 4.57
C SER A 256 -10.73 -24.46 3.48
N ALA A 257 -9.97 -23.40 3.81
CA ALA A 257 -9.63 -22.27 2.93
C ALA A 257 -8.45 -22.53 1.94
N VAL A 258 -7.95 -23.77 1.84
CA VAL A 258 -6.79 -24.10 0.98
C VAL A 258 -7.17 -24.19 -0.52
N ALA A 259 -8.47 -24.25 -0.84
CA ALA A 259 -8.96 -24.44 -2.21
C ALA A 259 -8.84 -23.17 -3.09
N ASP A 260 -8.90 -21.97 -2.52
CA ASP A 260 -8.97 -20.71 -3.29
C ASP A 260 -7.61 -20.20 -3.79
N ILE A 261 -6.49 -20.70 -3.25
CA ILE A 261 -5.13 -20.29 -3.64
C ILE A 261 -4.69 -20.92 -4.98
N ALA A 262 -5.36 -21.99 -5.41
CA ALA A 262 -4.94 -22.80 -6.57
C ALA A 262 -5.80 -22.63 -7.84
N ALA A 263 -6.79 -21.73 -7.83
CA ALA A 263 -7.69 -21.51 -8.97
C ALA A 263 -7.18 -20.40 -9.92
N PRO A 264 -7.34 -20.53 -11.25
CA PRO A 264 -7.07 -19.43 -12.16
C PRO A 264 -8.08 -18.30 -11.95
N ALA A 265 -7.59 -17.07 -11.72
CA ALA A 265 -8.41 -15.89 -11.48
C ALA A 265 -9.34 -15.59 -12.68
N GLN A 266 -10.64 -15.48 -12.41
CA GLN A 266 -11.61 -14.93 -13.36
C GLN A 266 -11.79 -13.44 -13.09
N ASP A 267 -11.59 -12.66 -14.15
CA ASP A 267 -11.69 -11.20 -14.21
C ASP A 267 -13.18 -10.82 -14.33
N ASP A 268 -13.76 -10.17 -13.31
CA ASP A 268 -15.16 -9.76 -13.33
C ASP A 268 -15.30 -8.27 -13.00
N ALA A 269 -15.52 -7.49 -14.06
CA ALA A 269 -15.89 -6.09 -14.02
C ALA A 269 -17.41 -5.92 -13.79
N ALA A 270 -17.72 -4.84 -13.07
CA ALA A 270 -19.00 -4.14 -13.00
C ALA A 270 -20.20 -4.89 -12.37
N ARG A 271 -20.66 -4.41 -11.20
CA ARG A 271 -22.09 -4.48 -10.83
C ARG A 271 -22.54 -3.23 -10.08
N ASN A 272 -23.33 -2.46 -10.79
CA ASN A 272 -24.18 -1.35 -10.34
C ASN A 272 -25.22 -1.89 -9.33
N ARG A 273 -25.35 -1.27 -8.15
CA ARG A 273 -26.45 -1.57 -7.21
C ARG A 273 -27.12 -0.29 -6.72
N THR A 274 -28.44 -0.32 -6.88
CA THR A 274 -29.47 0.66 -6.55
C THR A 274 -29.51 1.04 -5.06
N VAL A 275 -29.73 2.34 -4.82
CA VAL A 275 -29.92 2.99 -3.51
C VAL A 275 -31.37 2.79 -3.04
N PRO A 276 -31.64 2.44 -1.76
CA PRO A 276 -32.97 2.53 -1.17
C PRO A 276 -33.21 3.92 -0.55
N THR A 277 -34.40 4.46 -0.81
CA THR A 277 -34.92 5.73 -0.30
C THR A 277 -35.29 5.62 1.19
N SER A 278 -34.81 6.55 2.02
CA SER A 278 -35.20 6.70 3.43
C SER A 278 -36.08 7.94 3.65
N GLY A 279 -37.19 7.78 4.37
CA GLY A 279 -38.11 8.84 4.79
C GLY A 279 -37.57 9.71 5.95
N PRO A 280 -38.29 10.77 6.35
CA PRO A 280 -37.77 11.81 7.23
C PRO A 280 -37.81 11.36 8.70
N THR A 281 -36.76 11.67 9.46
CA THR A 281 -36.78 11.55 10.94
C THR A 281 -36.35 12.90 11.53
N THR A 282 -37.19 13.37 12.45
CA THR A 282 -37.12 14.66 13.15
C THR A 282 -35.94 14.73 14.13
N LEU A 283 -35.22 15.86 14.11
CA LEU A 283 -34.08 16.16 14.98
C LEU A 283 -34.54 16.96 16.22
N HIS A 284 -34.17 16.47 17.41
CA HIS A 284 -34.25 17.22 18.66
C HIS A 284 -32.98 18.06 18.89
N MET A 285 -33.17 19.32 19.28
CA MET A 285 -32.10 20.28 19.61
C MET A 285 -31.49 20.03 20.99
N GLY A 286 -30.16 19.87 21.01
CA GLY A 286 -29.19 20.71 21.74
C GLY A 286 -29.06 20.61 23.26
N GLN A 287 -27.82 20.38 23.73
CA GLN A 287 -27.16 21.14 24.82
C GLN A 287 -25.62 21.02 24.72
N PRO A 288 -24.84 22.04 25.17
CA PRO A 288 -23.38 22.12 24.99
C PRO A 288 -22.61 21.42 26.11
N ALA A 289 -21.48 20.78 25.77
CA ALA A 289 -20.58 20.16 26.75
C ALA A 289 -19.31 21.03 27.00
N PRO A 290 -18.72 20.98 28.21
CA PRO A 290 -17.71 21.91 28.69
C PRO A 290 -16.27 21.52 28.28
N SER A 291 -15.37 22.48 28.39
CA SER A 291 -13.93 22.42 28.09
C SER A 291 -13.16 21.39 28.93
N GLY A 292 -12.29 20.59 28.30
CA GLY A 292 -11.22 19.87 29.02
C GLY A 292 -10.72 18.51 28.47
N THR A 293 -11.26 17.98 27.37
CA THR A 293 -10.78 16.72 26.75
C THR A 293 -10.08 17.00 25.42
N PRO A 294 -8.97 16.30 25.06
CA PRO A 294 -8.39 16.42 23.72
C PRO A 294 -9.48 16.14 22.68
N ASP A 295 -9.71 17.08 21.77
CA ASP A 295 -10.91 17.14 20.93
C ASP A 295 -10.86 16.12 19.77
N GLY A 296 -9.78 15.32 19.72
CA GLY A 296 -9.56 14.21 18.79
C GLY A 296 -9.28 14.69 17.37
N SER A 297 -8.74 15.90 17.20
CA SER A 297 -8.49 16.44 15.84
C SER A 297 -7.25 15.82 15.20
N PHE A 298 -6.29 15.34 15.99
CA PHE A 298 -5.19 14.49 15.54
C PHE A 298 -5.47 13.03 15.84
N VAL A 299 -5.49 12.18 14.82
CA VAL A 299 -5.78 10.75 14.95
C VAL A 299 -4.75 9.94 14.18
N ILE A 300 -4.17 8.92 14.81
CA ILE A 300 -3.39 7.91 14.10
C ILE A 300 -4.37 6.84 13.61
N SER A 301 -4.34 6.51 12.32
CA SER A 301 -5.29 5.54 11.75
C SER A 301 -5.35 4.23 12.55
N GLU A 302 -6.55 3.85 13.00
CA GLU A 302 -6.84 2.54 13.63
C GLU A 302 -6.89 1.40 12.60
N LYS A 303 -6.84 1.74 11.32
CA LYS A 303 -6.85 0.82 10.17
C LYS A 303 -5.50 0.75 9.48
N LEU A 304 -4.44 1.19 10.16
CA LEU A 304 -3.07 1.09 9.68
C LEU A 304 -2.70 -0.38 9.47
N ARG A 305 -2.38 -0.70 8.22
CA ARG A 305 -1.79 -1.98 7.84
C ARG A 305 -0.31 -1.82 7.55
N LEU A 306 0.50 -2.58 8.26
CA LEU A 306 1.95 -2.63 8.11
C LEU A 306 2.34 -3.71 7.10
N PRO A 307 3.28 -3.42 6.17
CA PRO A 307 3.96 -4.46 5.40
C PRO A 307 4.80 -5.33 6.34
N ALA A 308 4.58 -6.64 6.29
CA ALA A 308 5.26 -7.60 7.14
C ALA A 308 5.70 -8.84 6.34
N SER A 309 6.52 -9.67 6.98
CA SER A 309 6.99 -10.94 6.43
C SER A 309 6.93 -12.01 7.51
N LEU A 310 6.37 -13.18 7.20
CA LEU A 310 6.46 -14.37 8.05
C LEU A 310 7.61 -15.25 7.58
N VAL A 311 8.56 -15.50 8.47
CA VAL A 311 9.70 -16.38 8.24
C VAL A 311 9.61 -17.55 9.20
N LEU A 312 9.81 -18.76 8.69
CA LEU A 312 10.01 -19.98 9.47
C LEU A 312 11.51 -20.24 9.56
N GLU A 313 12.08 -19.98 10.74
CA GLU A 313 13.50 -20.18 11.00
C GLU A 313 13.75 -21.57 11.60
N MET A 314 14.79 -22.26 11.12
CA MET A 314 15.18 -23.59 11.58
C MET A 314 16.69 -23.67 11.80
N ASP A 315 17.09 -24.27 12.92
CA ASP A 315 18.50 -24.60 13.17
C ASP A 315 18.87 -25.88 12.41
N SER A 316 20.04 -25.93 11.77
CA SER A 316 20.51 -27.14 11.05
C SER A 316 19.43 -27.75 10.12
N PRO A 317 18.86 -26.99 9.17
CA PRO A 317 17.61 -27.38 8.51
C PRO A 317 17.74 -28.67 7.69
N ARG A 318 18.88 -28.95 7.03
CA ARG A 318 19.10 -30.21 6.31
C ARG A 318 18.96 -31.45 7.18
N ALA A 319 19.56 -31.43 8.37
CA ALA A 319 19.45 -32.53 9.33
C ALA A 319 18.01 -32.70 9.83
N GLN A 320 17.33 -31.59 10.16
CA GLN A 320 15.97 -31.63 10.69
C GLN A 320 14.94 -32.17 9.69
N VAL A 321 14.98 -31.75 8.42
CA VAL A 321 13.96 -32.16 7.43
C VAL A 321 14.08 -33.63 7.01
N LEU A 322 15.27 -34.23 7.18
CA LEU A 322 15.51 -35.64 6.95
C LEU A 322 15.25 -36.51 8.20
N GLY A 323 15.07 -35.91 9.39
CA GLY A 323 14.67 -36.59 10.63
C GLY A 323 13.16 -36.52 10.92
N ASP A 324 12.70 -37.22 11.96
CA ASP A 324 11.24 -37.46 12.16
C ASP A 324 10.50 -36.38 12.96
N HIS A 325 11.24 -35.51 13.65
CA HIS A 325 10.70 -34.49 14.55
C HIS A 325 11.33 -33.12 14.31
N PRO A 326 11.07 -32.47 13.15
CA PRO A 326 11.57 -31.13 12.91
C PRO A 326 10.94 -30.13 13.88
N SER A 327 11.68 -29.06 14.14
CA SER A 327 11.28 -27.94 14.98
C SER A 327 11.73 -26.62 14.33
N GLY A 328 10.97 -25.56 14.57
CA GLY A 328 11.27 -24.24 14.06
C GLY A 328 10.62 -23.12 14.85
N ARG A 329 10.96 -21.88 14.47
CA ARG A 329 10.41 -20.66 15.05
C ARG A 329 9.69 -19.86 13.96
N LEU A 330 8.48 -19.41 14.24
CA LEU A 330 7.82 -18.40 13.42
C LEU A 330 8.27 -17.01 13.87
N VAL A 331 8.75 -16.22 12.90
CA VAL A 331 9.25 -14.87 13.09
C VAL A 331 8.50 -13.93 12.14
N LEU A 332 7.76 -13.00 12.72
CA LEU A 332 7.09 -11.90 12.05
C LEU A 332 8.05 -10.71 12.00
N ARG A 333 8.35 -10.25 10.79
CA ARG A 333 9.23 -9.10 10.55
C ARG A 333 8.41 -7.94 9.99
N ILE A 334 8.47 -6.78 10.62
CA ILE A 334 7.85 -5.54 10.10
C ILE A 334 8.88 -4.80 9.26
N MET A 335 8.49 -4.32 8.07
CA MET A 335 9.41 -3.72 7.08
C MET A 335 10.24 -2.56 7.62
N ASP A 336 9.65 -1.73 8.50
CA ASP A 336 10.28 -0.50 8.98
C ASP A 336 11.22 -0.72 10.18
N GLU A 337 11.08 -1.83 10.91
CA GLU A 337 11.94 -2.15 12.07
C GLU A 337 13.09 -3.09 11.72
N SER A 338 13.03 -3.76 10.56
CA SER A 338 13.86 -4.94 10.31
C SER A 338 14.10 -5.18 8.82
N PRO A 339 14.70 -4.22 8.07
CA PRO A 339 14.95 -4.43 6.64
C PRO A 339 15.89 -5.61 6.38
N ASP A 340 16.83 -5.89 7.30
CA ASP A 340 17.80 -6.99 7.22
C ASP A 340 18.08 -7.60 8.60
N THR A 341 17.19 -8.46 9.13
CA THR A 341 17.43 -9.12 10.43
C THR A 341 18.35 -10.34 10.25
N PRO A 342 19.32 -10.55 11.16
CA PRO A 342 20.15 -11.74 11.12
C PRO A 342 19.31 -13.01 11.21
N ILE A 343 19.45 -13.92 10.25
CA ILE A 343 19.13 -15.33 10.43
C ILE A 343 20.45 -16.01 10.77
N ALA A 344 20.55 -16.55 11.98
CA ALA A 344 21.83 -16.97 12.57
C ALA A 344 22.88 -15.84 12.56
N HIS A 345 23.95 -15.96 11.77
CA HIS A 345 25.04 -14.98 11.70
C HIS A 345 25.05 -14.13 10.42
N ALA A 346 24.05 -14.29 9.53
CA ALA A 346 24.01 -13.53 8.27
C ALA A 346 22.72 -12.73 8.10
N HIS A 347 22.83 -11.63 7.36
CA HIS A 347 21.67 -10.83 6.95
C HIS A 347 20.96 -11.53 5.78
N VAL A 348 19.73 -11.97 6.02
CA VAL A 348 18.85 -12.53 4.98
C VAL A 348 17.70 -11.55 4.78
N PRO A 349 17.51 -11.00 3.56
CA PRO A 349 16.46 -10.03 3.30
C PRO A 349 15.10 -10.72 3.39
N ALA A 350 14.15 -10.07 4.05
CA ALA A 350 12.78 -10.55 4.12
C ALA A 350 11.96 -10.10 2.91
N ALA A 351 10.99 -10.92 2.49
CA ALA A 351 10.09 -10.55 1.39
C ALA A 351 8.96 -9.67 1.90
N TYR A 352 8.66 -8.57 1.20
CA TYR A 352 7.55 -7.68 1.53
C TYR A 352 6.71 -7.35 0.30
N ASP A 353 5.44 -7.11 0.55
CA ASP A 353 4.50 -6.54 -0.42
C ASP A 353 3.92 -5.24 0.13
N GLN A 354 4.74 -4.21 0.04
CA GLN A 354 4.44 -2.93 0.66
C GLN A 354 3.30 -2.17 0.00
N THR A 355 3.12 -2.27 -1.32
CA THR A 355 2.00 -1.61 -2.00
C THR A 355 0.67 -2.25 -1.63
N THR A 356 0.57 -3.58 -1.58
CA THR A 356 -0.68 -4.25 -1.19
C THR A 356 -1.08 -3.92 0.25
N ALA A 357 -0.13 -3.91 1.19
CA ALA A 357 -0.41 -3.55 2.57
C ALA A 357 -0.96 -2.12 2.70
N ARG A 358 -0.35 -1.15 2.01
CA ARG A 358 -0.80 0.26 1.99
C ARG A 358 -2.16 0.40 1.31
N ALA A 359 -2.36 -0.24 0.16
CA ALA A 359 -3.63 -0.24 -0.58
C ALA A 359 -4.77 -0.81 0.29
N LEU A 360 -4.51 -1.93 0.98
CA LEU A 360 -5.51 -2.52 1.86
C LEU A 360 -5.79 -1.64 3.08
N SER A 361 -4.79 -0.91 3.59
CA SER A 361 -5.03 0.11 4.64
C SER A 361 -6.02 1.17 4.15
N LEU A 362 -5.83 1.69 2.93
CA LEU A 362 -6.75 2.68 2.33
C LEU A 362 -8.15 2.12 2.14
N VAL A 363 -8.28 0.90 1.60
CA VAL A 363 -9.58 0.24 1.38
C VAL A 363 -10.30 -0.03 2.71
N ASP A 364 -9.61 -0.61 3.70
CA ASP A 364 -10.19 -0.89 5.02
C ASP A 364 -10.59 0.40 5.75
N THR A 365 -9.83 1.48 5.56
CA THR A 365 -10.19 2.80 6.11
C THR A 365 -11.42 3.36 5.41
N ALA A 366 -11.44 3.35 4.07
CA ALA A 366 -12.58 3.83 3.26
C ALA A 366 -13.87 3.02 3.48
N LEU A 367 -13.78 1.72 3.78
CA LEU A 367 -14.93 0.87 4.12
C LEU A 367 -15.35 0.94 5.60
N GLY A 368 -14.60 1.70 6.41
CA GLY A 368 -14.77 1.84 7.85
C GLY A 368 -16.01 2.63 8.28
N THR A 369 -15.92 3.32 9.42
CA THR A 369 -17.04 4.11 9.97
C THR A 369 -17.50 5.19 8.96
N LYS A 370 -18.72 5.71 9.15
CA LYS A 370 -19.23 6.84 8.34
C LYS A 370 -18.23 7.99 8.27
N GLU A 371 -17.50 8.22 9.37
CA GLU A 371 -16.46 9.26 9.46
C GLU A 371 -15.33 9.08 8.46
N TYR A 372 -14.82 7.85 8.30
CA TYR A 372 -13.78 7.56 7.32
C TYR A 372 -14.34 7.54 5.90
N ARG A 373 -15.58 7.06 5.69
CA ARG A 373 -16.23 7.14 4.36
C ARG A 373 -16.32 8.59 3.86
N GLY A 374 -16.82 9.51 4.70
CA GLY A 374 -16.88 10.94 4.38
C GLY A 374 -15.51 11.57 4.12
N PHE A 375 -14.47 11.10 4.82
CA PHE A 375 -13.08 11.49 4.56
C PHE A 375 -12.59 11.06 3.16
N PHE A 376 -13.00 9.89 2.66
CA PHE A 376 -12.53 9.30 1.41
C PHE A 376 -13.40 9.61 0.18
N ASP A 377 -14.72 9.74 0.33
CA ASP A 377 -15.67 9.92 -0.78
C ASP A 377 -15.94 11.39 -1.14
N GLY A 378 -15.39 12.34 -0.39
CA GLY A 378 -15.55 13.78 -0.65
C GLY A 378 -17.00 14.27 -0.49
N THR A 379 -17.91 13.44 0.02
CA THR A 379 -19.30 13.83 0.31
C THR A 379 -19.34 14.58 1.64
N THR A 380 -19.02 15.88 1.56
CA THR A 380 -19.24 16.81 2.66
C THR A 380 -20.74 17.00 2.90
N TYR A 381 -21.37 16.09 3.64
CA TYR A 381 -22.40 16.43 4.64
C TYR A 381 -22.78 15.23 5.54
N ASP A 382 -22.09 15.05 6.66
CA ASP A 382 -22.65 14.33 7.82
C ASP A 382 -22.26 14.89 9.21
N GLY A 383 -21.57 16.03 9.29
CA GLY A 383 -21.17 16.61 10.58
C GLY A 383 -19.88 16.04 11.18
N THR A 384 -19.06 15.36 10.37
CA THR A 384 -17.69 14.98 10.73
C THR A 384 -16.79 16.20 10.96
N ARG A 385 -16.07 16.20 12.08
CA ARG A 385 -15.13 17.26 12.48
C ARG A 385 -13.91 17.27 11.55
N PRO A 386 -13.27 18.43 11.27
CA PRO A 386 -11.98 18.45 10.58
C PRO A 386 -10.96 17.62 11.36
N ARG A 387 -10.16 16.84 10.66
CA ARG A 387 -9.14 15.98 11.28
C ARG A 387 -7.85 15.99 10.48
N LEU A 388 -6.75 15.85 11.22
CA LEU A 388 -5.42 15.54 10.72
C LEU A 388 -5.15 14.07 11.04
N ILE A 389 -5.06 13.24 10.00
CA ILE A 389 -4.88 11.80 10.15
C ILE A 389 -3.45 11.44 9.81
N ALA A 390 -2.73 10.86 10.77
CA ALA A 390 -1.39 10.31 10.53
C ALA A 390 -1.49 8.88 10.00
N MET A 391 -0.68 8.57 8.99
CA MET A 391 -0.57 7.21 8.45
C MET A 391 0.02 6.26 9.50
N ASN A 392 1.15 6.65 10.09
CA ASN A 392 1.88 5.91 11.11
C ASN A 392 1.94 6.72 12.43
N PRO A 393 2.20 6.07 13.57
CA PRO A 393 2.63 6.78 14.77
C PRO A 393 3.87 7.63 14.49
N HIS A 394 3.97 8.77 15.16
CA HIS A 394 5.13 9.66 15.05
C HIS A 394 6.40 8.95 15.53
N HIS A 395 7.46 9.01 14.73
CA HIS A 395 8.79 8.55 15.14
C HIS A 395 9.66 9.74 15.52
N HIS A 396 10.38 9.62 16.64
CA HIS A 396 11.26 10.70 17.08
C HIS A 396 12.31 11.03 16.01
N GLY A 397 12.43 12.32 15.68
CA GLY A 397 13.31 12.81 14.63
C GLY A 397 12.73 12.79 13.21
N SER A 398 11.48 12.36 13.04
CA SER A 398 10.75 12.45 11.76
C SER A 398 10.11 13.83 11.59
N MET A 399 10.28 14.42 10.41
CA MET A 399 9.69 15.70 10.05
C MET A 399 8.28 15.51 9.46
N PRO A 400 7.24 16.21 9.96
CA PRO A 400 5.89 16.03 9.43
C PRO A 400 5.71 16.61 8.02
N VAL A 401 5.02 15.87 7.16
CA VAL A 401 4.53 16.31 5.84
C VAL A 401 3.00 16.30 5.87
N VAL A 402 2.39 17.47 5.74
CA VAL A 402 0.93 17.64 5.80
C VAL A 402 0.36 17.82 4.40
N PHE A 403 -0.39 16.82 3.92
CA PHE A 403 -1.11 16.88 2.66
C PHE A 403 -2.50 17.53 2.83
N ILE A 404 -2.79 18.50 1.97
CA ILE A 404 -4.03 19.29 1.99
C ILE A 404 -4.70 19.19 0.62
N HIS A 405 -5.84 18.49 0.56
CA HIS A 405 -6.56 18.26 -0.70
C HIS A 405 -7.30 19.50 -1.22
N GLY A 406 -7.66 19.49 -2.51
CA GLY A 406 -8.46 20.55 -3.15
C GLY A 406 -9.98 20.34 -3.06
N THR A 407 -10.73 21.11 -3.83
CA THR A 407 -12.21 21.09 -3.89
C THR A 407 -12.76 19.73 -4.36
N ALA A 408 -13.82 19.25 -3.70
CA ALA A 408 -14.49 17.97 -4.04
C ALA A 408 -13.52 16.78 -4.16
N SER A 409 -12.45 16.81 -3.36
CA SER A 409 -11.36 15.84 -3.36
C SER A 409 -11.26 15.16 -1.98
N SER A 410 -10.38 14.18 -1.87
CA SER A 410 -10.13 13.47 -0.62
C SER A 410 -8.65 13.10 -0.50
N PRO A 411 -8.19 12.77 0.73
CA PRO A 411 -6.81 12.33 0.91
C PRO A 411 -6.41 11.07 0.16
N TYR A 412 -7.37 10.30 -0.37
CA TYR A 412 -7.11 9.17 -1.28
C TYR A 412 -6.26 9.57 -2.50
N ARG A 413 -6.39 10.80 -2.99
CA ARG A 413 -5.70 11.27 -4.19
C ARG A 413 -4.18 11.30 -4.03
N TRP A 414 -3.68 11.22 -2.80
CA TRP A 414 -2.25 11.15 -2.48
C TRP A 414 -1.70 9.72 -2.46
N ALA A 415 -2.54 8.69 -2.62
CA ALA A 415 -2.15 7.28 -2.46
C ALA A 415 -0.96 6.88 -3.34
N SER A 416 -0.97 7.27 -4.63
CA SER A 416 0.15 6.97 -5.53
C SER A 416 1.43 7.71 -5.14
N MET A 417 1.32 8.99 -4.77
CA MET A 417 2.47 9.78 -4.33
C MET A 417 3.10 9.19 -3.07
N VAL A 418 2.30 8.91 -2.04
CA VAL A 418 2.81 8.36 -0.77
C VAL A 418 3.36 6.95 -0.96
N ASN A 419 2.74 6.14 -1.83
CA ASN A 419 3.26 4.83 -2.18
C ASN A 419 4.67 4.91 -2.80
N ASP A 420 4.91 5.87 -3.70
CA ASP A 420 6.22 6.07 -4.33
C ASP A 420 7.24 6.70 -3.36
N LEU A 421 6.83 7.71 -2.57
CA LEU A 421 7.70 8.40 -1.62
C LEU A 421 8.25 7.45 -0.55
N LEU A 422 7.44 6.51 -0.06
CA LEU A 422 7.84 5.54 0.95
C LEU A 422 8.75 4.42 0.43
N GLU A 423 9.00 4.32 -0.88
CA GLU A 423 10.01 3.42 -1.41
C GLU A 423 11.43 3.96 -1.23
N ASP A 424 11.60 5.27 -1.07
CA ASP A 424 12.88 5.86 -0.69
C ASP A 424 13.07 5.73 0.82
N ARG A 425 14.00 4.87 1.25
CA ARG A 425 14.32 4.68 2.69
C ARG A 425 14.73 5.99 3.37
N ARG A 426 15.32 6.94 2.65
CA ARG A 426 15.68 8.25 3.22
C ARG A 426 14.44 9.04 3.58
N ILE A 427 13.37 8.93 2.78
CA ILE A 427 12.10 9.60 3.09
C ILE A 427 11.34 8.81 4.16
N ARG A 428 11.16 7.51 3.95
CA ARG A 428 10.40 6.64 4.87
C ARG A 428 10.91 6.69 6.32
N ASN A 429 12.22 6.84 6.52
CA ASN A 429 12.81 6.82 7.87
C ASN A 429 12.88 8.21 8.53
N HIS A 430 12.52 9.30 7.83
CA HIS A 430 12.71 10.66 8.34
C HIS A 430 11.50 11.57 8.16
N PHE A 431 10.40 11.09 7.56
CA PHE A 431 9.19 11.88 7.36
C PHE A 431 7.94 11.12 7.79
N ASP A 432 7.05 11.82 8.47
CA ASP A 432 5.72 11.31 8.82
C ASP A 432 4.66 11.99 7.96
N PHE A 433 3.82 11.20 7.29
CA PHE A 433 2.79 11.72 6.39
C PHE A 433 1.44 11.86 7.11
N TRP A 434 0.95 13.10 7.16
CA TRP A 434 -0.33 13.48 7.75
C TRP A 434 -1.28 14.03 6.68
N PHE A 435 -2.56 13.70 6.81
CA PHE A 435 -3.59 14.06 5.84
C PHE A 435 -4.66 14.91 6.49
N PHE A 436 -4.82 16.14 6.00
CA PHE A 436 -5.89 17.01 6.47
C PHE A 436 -7.17 16.76 5.68
N SER A 437 -8.26 16.55 6.39
CA SER A 437 -9.61 16.47 5.82
C SER A 437 -10.50 17.56 6.37
N TYR A 438 -11.20 18.22 5.46
CA TYR A 438 -12.04 19.37 5.75
C TYR A 438 -13.17 19.49 4.74
N ALA A 439 -14.22 20.21 5.12
CA ALA A 439 -15.30 20.50 4.20
C ALA A 439 -14.84 21.53 3.16
N THR A 440 -14.66 21.13 1.90
CA THR A 440 -14.16 22.04 0.85
C THR A 440 -15.11 23.20 0.54
N ALA A 441 -16.39 23.05 0.92
CA ALA A 441 -17.39 24.10 0.86
C ALA A 441 -17.24 25.19 1.95
N ASN A 442 -16.33 25.03 2.92
CA ASN A 442 -16.03 26.05 3.92
C ASN A 442 -15.19 27.20 3.33
N PRO A 443 -15.36 28.45 3.78
CA PRO A 443 -14.52 29.56 3.37
C PRO A 443 -13.03 29.26 3.64
N ILE A 444 -12.15 29.60 2.69
CA ILE A 444 -10.70 29.34 2.77
C ILE A 444 -10.09 29.79 4.11
N PRO A 445 -10.33 31.03 4.61
CA PRO A 445 -9.80 31.47 5.91
C PRO A 445 -10.26 30.61 7.09
N TYR A 446 -11.50 30.11 7.04
CA TYR A 446 -12.05 29.25 8.08
C TYR A 446 -11.40 27.86 8.05
N SER A 447 -11.24 27.27 6.87
CA SER A 447 -10.55 25.98 6.73
C SER A 447 -9.06 26.06 7.09
N ALA A 448 -8.39 27.17 6.77
CA ALA A 448 -7.02 27.42 7.20
C ALA A 448 -6.90 27.53 8.73
N TRP A 449 -7.86 28.20 9.37
CA TRP A 449 -7.96 28.23 10.83
C TRP A 449 -8.14 26.82 11.42
N GLN A 450 -9.00 25.98 10.83
CA GLN A 450 -9.17 24.57 11.24
C GLN A 450 -7.87 23.77 11.08
N LEU A 451 -7.16 23.95 9.96
CA LEU A 451 -5.86 23.30 9.70
C LEU A 451 -4.82 23.69 10.75
N ARG A 452 -4.69 24.99 11.06
CA ARG A 452 -3.80 25.49 12.12
C ARG A 452 -4.08 24.81 13.44
N HIS A 453 -5.34 24.75 13.84
CA HIS A 453 -5.72 24.11 15.10
C HIS A 453 -5.37 22.63 15.12
N ALA A 454 -5.62 21.90 14.03
CA ALA A 454 -5.29 20.49 13.94
C ALA A 454 -3.78 20.23 14.01
N ILE A 455 -2.96 21.05 13.33
CA ILE A 455 -1.49 20.95 13.43
C ILE A 455 -1.01 21.29 14.84
N THR A 456 -1.53 22.37 15.44
CA THR A 456 -1.16 22.79 16.80
C THR A 456 -1.49 21.70 17.82
N GLU A 457 -2.68 21.09 17.72
CA GLU A 457 -3.07 19.98 18.60
C GLU A 457 -2.18 18.75 18.39
N ALA A 458 -1.87 18.40 17.13
CA ALA A 458 -0.98 17.29 16.80
C ALA A 458 0.41 17.49 17.43
N VAL A 459 1.04 18.63 17.17
CA VAL A 459 2.37 18.97 17.71
C VAL A 459 2.36 18.97 19.24
N ASN A 460 1.35 19.58 19.88
CA ASN A 460 1.22 19.59 21.33
C ASN A 460 1.01 18.18 21.92
N SER A 461 0.22 17.33 21.26
CA SER A 461 -0.03 15.95 21.71
C SER A 461 1.23 15.08 21.67
N LEU A 462 2.20 15.45 20.83
CA LEU A 462 3.51 14.79 20.71
C LEU A 462 4.57 15.42 21.63
N GLY A 463 4.19 16.37 22.51
CA GLY A 463 5.10 17.05 23.44
C GLY A 463 5.76 18.31 22.88
N GLY A 464 5.42 18.71 21.67
CA GLY A 464 5.92 19.91 21.00
C GLY A 464 7.38 19.84 20.56
N VAL A 465 7.87 20.94 19.97
CA VAL A 465 9.25 21.07 19.44
C VAL A 465 10.32 20.86 20.52
N GLN A 466 9.96 21.05 21.80
CA GLN A 466 10.85 20.78 22.93
C GLN A 466 11.10 19.28 23.15
N ALA A 467 10.09 18.44 22.90
CA ALA A 467 10.23 16.98 22.99
C ALA A 467 10.91 16.40 21.73
N ASP A 468 10.59 16.95 20.57
CA ASP A 468 11.17 16.57 19.30
C ASP A 468 11.36 17.77 18.37
N PRO A 469 12.61 18.25 18.17
CA PRO A 469 12.90 19.36 17.27
C PRO A 469 12.41 19.15 15.83
N ALA A 470 12.26 17.90 15.37
CA ALA A 470 11.76 17.62 14.02
C ALA A 470 10.31 18.08 13.81
N LEU A 471 9.52 18.21 14.88
CA LEU A 471 8.17 18.79 14.84
C LEU A 471 8.17 20.30 14.49
N GLY A 472 9.31 20.96 14.55
CA GLY A 472 9.50 22.35 14.11
C GLY A 472 9.84 22.50 12.62
N HIS A 473 9.91 21.39 11.88
CA HIS A 473 10.29 21.38 10.45
C HIS A 473 9.17 20.78 9.59
N ILE A 474 7.96 21.35 9.68
CA ILE A 474 6.77 20.86 8.97
C ILE A 474 6.79 21.31 7.51
N THR A 475 6.50 20.39 6.60
CA THR A 475 6.26 20.67 5.18
C THR A 475 4.77 20.59 4.86
N LEU A 476 4.21 21.69 4.35
CA LEU A 476 2.83 21.71 3.84
C LEU A 476 2.79 21.44 2.33
N ILE A 477 1.99 20.47 1.89
CA ILE A 477 1.77 20.19 0.47
C ILE A 477 0.30 20.38 0.15
N GLY A 478 -0.01 21.48 -0.54
CA GLY A 478 -1.38 21.86 -0.87
C GLY A 478 -1.70 21.69 -2.35
N HIS A 479 -2.77 20.94 -2.66
CA HIS A 479 -3.31 20.85 -4.02
C HIS A 479 -4.48 21.81 -4.21
N SER A 480 -4.47 22.57 -5.31
CA SER A 480 -5.60 23.43 -5.71
C SER A 480 -6.01 24.37 -4.58
N GLN A 481 -7.29 24.39 -4.17
CA GLN A 481 -7.78 25.14 -3.00
C GLN A 481 -6.97 24.87 -1.73
N GLY A 482 -6.47 23.65 -1.52
CA GLY A 482 -5.65 23.27 -0.37
C GLY A 482 -4.33 24.05 -0.28
N GLY A 483 -3.77 24.48 -1.40
CA GLY A 483 -2.61 25.38 -1.41
C GLY A 483 -2.94 26.77 -0.86
N LEU A 484 -4.15 27.29 -1.06
CA LEU A 484 -4.57 28.56 -0.47
C LEU A 484 -4.70 28.45 1.06
N LEU A 485 -5.11 27.29 1.58
CA LEU A 485 -5.10 27.01 3.02
C LEU A 485 -3.67 27.02 3.55
N ALA A 486 -2.75 26.32 2.88
CA ALA A 486 -1.34 26.29 3.26
C ALA A 486 -0.73 27.70 3.30
N ARG A 487 -1.02 28.53 2.28
CA ARG A 487 -0.56 29.93 2.21
C ARG A 487 -1.02 30.75 3.43
N MET A 488 -2.26 30.58 3.89
CA MET A 488 -2.79 31.29 5.06
C MET A 488 -2.04 30.98 6.38
N LEU A 489 -1.27 29.89 6.44
CA LEU A 489 -0.45 29.54 7.60
C LEU A 489 0.95 30.15 7.57
N VAL A 490 1.38 30.71 6.44
CA VAL A 490 2.75 31.21 6.21
C VAL A 490 2.78 32.68 5.75
N ILE A 491 1.74 33.44 6.11
CA ILE A 491 1.63 34.87 5.81
C ILE A 491 1.33 35.67 7.07
N ASN A 492 1.68 36.95 7.06
CA ASN A 492 1.22 37.95 8.03
C ASN A 492 0.53 39.12 7.29
N PRO A 493 -0.81 39.11 7.16
CA PRO A 493 -1.52 40.13 6.41
C PRO A 493 -1.74 41.42 7.19
N GLY A 494 -1.55 41.43 8.52
CA GLY A 494 -2.07 42.50 9.38
C GLY A 494 -3.56 42.73 9.10
N ASP A 495 -3.93 43.98 8.83
CA ASP A 495 -5.32 44.34 8.51
C ASP A 495 -5.69 44.13 7.02
N ARG A 496 -4.72 43.85 6.14
CA ARG A 496 -4.91 43.89 4.68
C ARG A 496 -6.00 42.95 4.19
N LEU A 497 -6.04 41.69 4.64
CA LEU A 497 -7.05 40.72 4.21
C LEU A 497 -8.46 41.16 4.59
N TRP A 498 -8.64 41.66 5.82
CA TRP A 498 -9.93 42.13 6.29
C TRP A 498 -10.35 43.41 5.56
N ASP A 499 -9.49 44.43 5.56
CA ASP A 499 -9.80 45.73 4.97
C ASP A 499 -10.03 45.61 3.46
N GLY A 500 -9.24 44.78 2.77
CA GLY A 500 -9.42 44.49 1.35
C GLY A 500 -10.73 43.75 1.04
N THR A 501 -11.24 42.92 1.97
CA THR A 501 -12.48 42.15 1.79
C THR A 501 -13.72 42.93 2.24
N ALA A 502 -13.65 43.62 3.37
CA ALA A 502 -14.77 44.31 4.02
C ALA A 502 -14.84 45.81 3.67
N GLY A 503 -13.77 46.38 3.09
CA GLY A 503 -13.68 47.78 2.68
C GLY A 503 -13.43 48.78 3.81
N ARG A 504 -13.38 48.34 5.08
CA ARG A 504 -13.17 49.20 6.26
C ARG A 504 -12.67 48.38 7.48
N PRO A 505 -12.03 49.03 8.47
CA PRO A 505 -11.47 48.35 9.65
C PRO A 505 -12.49 47.56 10.47
N LEU A 506 -12.06 46.44 11.07
CA LEU A 506 -12.92 45.58 11.92
C LEU A 506 -13.50 46.33 13.13
N SER A 507 -12.81 47.36 13.61
CA SER A 507 -13.27 48.20 14.73
C SER A 507 -14.55 48.98 14.41
N THR A 508 -14.86 49.24 13.13
CA THR A 508 -16.06 50.00 12.73
C THR A 508 -17.33 49.16 12.67
N PHE A 509 -17.24 47.84 12.87
CA PHE A 509 -18.40 46.95 12.86
C PHE A 509 -18.87 46.69 14.30
N HIS A 510 -20.18 46.80 14.53
CA HIS A 510 -20.83 46.39 15.77
C HIS A 510 -21.14 44.89 15.69
N LEU A 511 -20.24 44.08 16.24
CA LEU A 511 -20.31 42.60 16.23
C LEU A 511 -20.25 42.09 17.65
N ASN A 512 -20.95 41.00 17.93
CA ASN A 512 -20.79 40.28 19.19
C ASN A 512 -19.37 39.72 19.37
N ALA A 513 -19.04 39.31 20.60
CA ALA A 513 -17.71 38.86 20.97
C ALA A 513 -17.24 37.63 20.17
N ASP A 514 -18.14 36.66 19.96
CA ASP A 514 -17.83 35.40 19.28
C ASP A 514 -17.57 35.62 17.78
N THR A 515 -18.41 36.40 17.12
CA THR A 515 -18.24 36.79 15.71
C THR A 515 -16.94 37.58 15.52
N ARG A 516 -16.66 38.54 16.41
CA ARG A 516 -15.42 39.32 16.36
C ARG A 516 -14.19 38.42 16.57
N ALA A 517 -14.26 37.46 17.50
CA ALA A 517 -13.18 36.50 17.75
C ALA A 517 -12.94 35.59 16.54
N LEU A 518 -14.01 35.05 15.93
CA LEU A 518 -13.91 34.21 14.75
C LEU A 518 -13.28 34.96 13.56
N ILE A 519 -13.70 36.21 13.33
CA ILE A 519 -13.09 37.05 12.29
C ILE A 519 -11.60 37.29 12.57
N ARG A 520 -11.24 37.61 13.82
CA ARG A 520 -9.83 37.77 14.21
C ARG A 520 -9.00 36.52 13.94
N GLN A 521 -9.53 35.36 14.28
CA GLN A 521 -8.83 34.08 14.12
C GLN A 521 -8.69 33.62 12.66
N THR A 522 -9.58 34.08 11.78
CA THR A 522 -9.62 33.63 10.38
C THR A 522 -9.00 34.65 9.40
N MET A 523 -9.28 35.94 9.59
CA MET A 523 -8.87 37.01 8.65
C MET A 523 -7.60 37.75 9.06
N PHE A 524 -7.08 37.50 10.27
CA PHE A 524 -5.84 38.07 10.79
C PHE A 524 -4.87 36.95 11.23
N PRO A 525 -4.54 35.97 10.36
CA PRO A 525 -3.63 34.90 10.71
C PRO A 525 -2.22 35.43 11.02
N THR A 526 -1.51 34.76 11.92
CA THR A 526 -0.07 34.92 12.12
C THR A 526 0.67 33.73 11.54
N PRO A 527 1.90 33.85 11.00
CA PRO A 527 2.62 32.70 10.49
C PRO A 527 2.85 31.65 11.60
N MET A 528 2.78 30.37 11.25
CA MET A 528 3.13 29.28 12.17
C MET A 528 4.65 29.04 12.15
N PRO A 529 5.34 29.13 13.29
CA PRO A 529 6.80 28.97 13.34
C PRO A 529 7.27 27.54 13.07
N GLU A 530 6.40 26.53 13.21
CA GLU A 530 6.74 25.13 12.94
C GLU A 530 6.78 24.79 11.44
N ILE A 531 6.33 25.68 10.56
CA ILE A 531 6.31 25.44 9.12
C ILE A 531 7.60 25.94 8.51
N ASP A 532 8.40 25.00 8.01
CA ASP A 532 9.67 25.27 7.35
C ASP A 532 9.49 25.43 5.83
N ARG A 533 8.51 24.71 5.25
CA ARG A 533 8.37 24.62 3.79
C ARG A 533 6.93 24.50 3.32
N VAL A 534 6.64 25.06 2.15
CA VAL A 534 5.36 24.92 1.46
C VAL A 534 5.54 24.55 -0.01
N VAL A 535 4.77 23.56 -0.46
CA VAL A 535 4.71 23.11 -1.86
C VAL A 535 3.30 23.32 -2.38
N PHE A 536 3.17 24.21 -3.36
CA PHE A 536 1.92 24.51 -4.04
C PHE A 536 1.79 23.65 -5.31
N ILE A 537 0.77 22.80 -5.36
CA ILE A 537 0.48 21.96 -6.53
C ILE A 537 -0.81 22.44 -7.17
N SER A 538 -0.75 22.91 -8.42
CA SER A 538 -1.93 23.41 -9.16
C SER A 538 -2.74 24.46 -8.39
N THR A 539 -2.10 25.28 -7.55
CA THR A 539 -2.80 26.19 -6.63
C THR A 539 -3.21 27.46 -7.35
N PRO A 540 -4.48 27.90 -7.32
CA PRO A 540 -4.92 29.12 -8.00
C PRO A 540 -4.58 30.37 -7.17
N GLN A 541 -3.30 30.75 -7.12
CA GLN A 541 -2.82 31.86 -6.29
C GLN A 541 -3.57 33.16 -6.60
N HIS A 542 -3.83 33.46 -7.87
CA HIS A 542 -4.58 34.63 -8.32
C HIS A 542 -6.05 34.32 -8.68
N GLY A 543 -6.56 33.16 -8.24
CA GLY A 543 -7.90 32.66 -8.55
C GLY A 543 -7.99 32.01 -9.93
N SER A 544 -9.05 31.25 -10.20
CA SER A 544 -9.20 30.52 -11.47
C SER A 544 -10.42 31.01 -12.27
N TYR A 545 -10.22 31.34 -13.55
CA TYR A 545 -11.29 31.76 -14.48
C TYR A 545 -11.96 30.63 -15.25
N LEU A 546 -11.33 29.45 -15.34
CA LEU A 546 -11.80 28.36 -16.21
C LEU A 546 -12.92 27.55 -15.53
N ALA A 547 -14.04 28.23 -15.26
CA ALA A 547 -15.36 27.63 -15.13
C ALA A 547 -15.90 27.23 -16.52
N GLY A 548 -15.08 26.53 -17.31
CA GLY A 548 -15.51 25.90 -18.55
C GLY A 548 -16.21 24.58 -18.24
N LYS A 549 -17.52 24.61 -17.96
CA LYS A 549 -18.44 23.46 -17.77
C LYS A 549 -18.11 22.40 -16.68
N SER A 550 -16.85 22.14 -16.34
CA SER A 550 -16.41 21.05 -15.45
C SER A 550 -16.64 21.37 -13.95
N ILE A 551 -16.12 22.51 -13.48
CA ILE A 551 -16.25 22.92 -12.06
C ILE A 551 -17.71 23.24 -11.72
N ALA A 552 -18.45 23.93 -12.59
CA ALA A 552 -19.86 24.24 -12.38
C ALA A 552 -20.77 22.99 -12.30
N GLN A 553 -20.42 21.88 -12.98
CA GLN A 553 -21.15 20.61 -12.90
C GLN A 553 -20.80 19.80 -11.64
N LEU A 554 -19.56 19.87 -11.15
CA LEU A 554 -19.17 19.34 -9.83
C LEU A 554 -19.86 20.08 -8.67
N ILE A 555 -20.27 21.33 -8.89
CA ILE A 555 -20.79 22.25 -7.86
C ILE A 555 -22.30 22.11 -7.59
N GLY A 556 -23.07 21.43 -8.45
CA GLY A 556 -24.54 21.39 -8.37
C GLY A 556 -25.14 20.76 -7.10
N GLY A 557 -24.33 20.14 -6.21
CA GLY A 557 -24.79 19.36 -5.06
C GLY A 557 -24.38 19.85 -3.66
N MET A 558 -23.64 20.95 -3.51
CA MET A 558 -23.06 21.33 -2.21
C MET A 558 -23.78 22.54 -1.60
N ALA A 559 -24.84 22.28 -0.82
CA ALA A 559 -25.74 23.33 -0.30
C ALA A 559 -25.88 23.30 1.23
N SER A 560 -24.78 23.53 1.98
CA SER A 560 -24.89 23.95 3.39
C SER A 560 -23.57 24.40 4.02
N LEU A 561 -23.52 25.68 4.40
CA LEU A 561 -22.47 26.25 5.25
C LEU A 561 -22.76 25.90 6.73
N PRO A 562 -21.74 25.68 7.59
CA PRO A 562 -21.94 25.46 9.03
C PRO A 562 -22.71 26.61 9.69
N LEU A 563 -23.57 26.30 10.67
CA LEU A 563 -24.44 27.27 11.36
C LEU A 563 -23.67 28.52 11.84
N ARG A 564 -22.49 28.33 12.46
CA ARG A 564 -21.63 29.43 12.95
C ARG A 564 -21.20 30.40 11.84
N VAL A 565 -20.89 29.89 10.64
CA VAL A 565 -20.52 30.73 9.48
C VAL A 565 -21.74 31.47 8.95
N THR A 566 -22.91 30.81 8.93
CA THR A 566 -24.17 31.44 8.50
C THR A 566 -24.67 32.53 9.45
N GLU A 567 -24.46 32.36 10.76
CA GLU A 567 -24.78 33.34 11.80
C GLU A 567 -23.90 34.59 11.68
N THR A 568 -22.58 34.42 11.55
CA THR A 568 -21.64 35.52 11.30
C THR A 568 -21.97 36.28 10.00
N ALA A 569 -22.31 35.57 8.92
CA ALA A 569 -22.71 36.20 7.67
C ALA A 569 -24.02 37.00 7.80
N ARG A 570 -25.00 36.50 8.57
CA ARG A 570 -26.24 37.23 8.86
C ARG A 570 -25.96 38.49 9.66
N GLU A 571 -25.16 38.40 10.71
CA GLU A 571 -24.85 39.54 11.59
C GLU A 571 -24.08 40.64 10.84
N LEU A 572 -23.17 40.28 9.93
CA LEU A 572 -22.49 41.25 9.05
C LEU A 572 -23.45 42.01 8.13
N VAL A 573 -24.55 41.37 7.72
CA VAL A 573 -25.59 41.98 6.86
C VAL A 573 -26.60 42.79 7.67
N THR A 574 -26.95 42.35 8.89
CA THR A 574 -27.98 43.01 9.72
C THR A 574 -27.44 44.02 10.72
N GLY A 575 -26.15 43.95 11.07
CA GLY A 575 -25.48 44.83 12.04
C GLY A 575 -25.06 46.19 11.49
N THR A 576 -25.20 46.43 10.19
CA THR A 576 -25.21 47.77 9.60
C THR A 576 -26.56 48.42 9.89
N GLY A 577 -26.69 48.98 11.09
CA GLY A 577 -27.73 49.97 11.36
C GLY A 577 -27.63 51.10 10.33
N ASP A 578 -28.78 51.42 9.74
CA ASP A 578 -29.08 52.42 8.73
C ASP A 578 -29.08 52.04 7.23
N SER A 579 -30.23 52.43 6.65
CA SER A 579 -30.66 52.49 5.25
C SER A 579 -31.32 51.24 4.63
N THR A 580 -32.55 51.46 4.18
CA THR A 580 -33.45 50.62 3.37
C THR A 580 -32.91 50.31 1.96
N HIS A 581 -31.61 50.48 1.73
CA HIS A 581 -30.90 50.00 0.56
C HIS A 581 -29.92 48.93 1.00
N VAL A 582 -30.24 47.67 0.69
CA VAL A 582 -29.27 46.57 0.76
C VAL A 582 -28.15 46.92 -0.23
N ASP A 583 -27.07 47.50 0.27
CA ASP A 583 -25.89 47.77 -0.55
C ASP A 583 -25.31 46.42 -0.98
N ASN A 584 -25.38 46.12 -2.27
CA ASN A 584 -24.92 44.89 -2.92
C ASN A 584 -23.39 44.70 -2.82
N ARG A 585 -22.70 45.53 -2.02
CA ARG A 585 -21.25 45.55 -1.81
C ARG A 585 -20.75 44.58 -0.75
N ILE A 586 -21.60 43.94 0.06
CA ILE A 586 -21.19 42.85 0.94
C ILE A 586 -21.09 41.56 0.11
N PRO A 587 -19.91 41.05 -0.24
CA PRO A 587 -19.78 39.88 -1.08
C PRO A 587 -20.30 38.65 -0.34
N ARG A 588 -21.07 37.80 -1.02
CA ARG A 588 -21.47 36.49 -0.49
C ARG A 588 -20.21 35.70 -0.11
N LEU A 589 -19.99 35.46 1.18
CA LEU A 589 -18.88 34.72 1.79
C LEU A 589 -18.93 33.20 1.49
N GLY A 590 -19.26 32.80 0.27
CA GLY A 590 -19.22 31.41 -0.17
C GLY A 590 -17.81 31.02 -0.62
N SER A 591 -17.27 29.91 -0.11
CA SER A 591 -15.99 29.30 -0.50
C SER A 591 -15.76 29.16 -2.00
N VAL A 592 -16.83 28.83 -2.73
CA VAL A 592 -16.84 28.67 -4.19
C VAL A 592 -16.75 30.02 -4.91
N TYR A 593 -17.35 31.07 -4.35
CA TYR A 593 -17.22 32.44 -4.86
C TYR A 593 -15.89 33.08 -4.42
N ALA A 594 -15.27 32.57 -3.36
CA ALA A 594 -14.01 33.07 -2.84
C ALA A 594 -12.86 32.85 -3.82
N MET A 595 -12.79 31.76 -4.60
CA MET A 595 -11.69 31.52 -5.56
C MET A 595 -11.86 32.22 -6.93
N SER A 596 -12.95 32.97 -7.11
CA SER A 596 -13.10 33.84 -8.28
C SER A 596 -11.99 34.89 -8.27
N PRO A 597 -11.26 35.13 -9.37
CA PRO A 597 -10.22 36.17 -9.44
C PRO A 597 -10.74 37.58 -9.15
N HIS A 598 -12.04 37.80 -9.35
CA HIS A 598 -12.70 39.06 -9.03
C HIS A 598 -13.21 39.15 -7.59
N SER A 599 -13.00 38.13 -6.75
CA SER A 599 -13.36 38.20 -5.34
C SER A 599 -12.41 39.16 -4.62
N ALA A 600 -12.93 39.89 -3.63
CA ALA A 600 -12.12 40.83 -2.85
C ALA A 600 -10.98 40.12 -2.11
N PHE A 601 -11.24 38.89 -1.65
CA PHE A 601 -10.25 38.02 -1.03
C PHE A 601 -9.11 37.65 -2.00
N MET A 602 -9.39 37.18 -3.23
CA MET A 602 -8.34 36.77 -4.18
C MET A 602 -7.58 37.93 -4.82
N ARG A 603 -8.15 39.13 -4.85
CA ARG A 603 -7.38 40.32 -5.21
C ARG A 603 -6.38 40.72 -4.13
N THR A 604 -6.69 40.41 -2.87
CA THR A 604 -5.89 40.84 -1.72
C THR A 604 -4.82 39.81 -1.35
N LEU A 605 -5.17 38.53 -1.29
CA LEU A 605 -4.28 37.45 -0.85
C LEU A 605 -2.91 37.41 -1.55
N PRO A 606 -2.80 37.56 -2.88
CA PRO A 606 -1.51 37.51 -3.58
C PRO A 606 -0.60 38.69 -3.26
N THR A 607 -1.16 39.83 -2.84
CA THR A 607 -0.41 41.05 -2.48
C THR A 607 0.29 40.94 -1.13
N ILE A 608 -0.02 39.90 -0.35
CA ILE A 608 0.61 39.62 0.93
C ILE A 608 1.77 38.66 0.68
N PRO A 609 3.01 39.07 1.02
CA PRO A 609 4.18 38.22 0.83
C PRO A 609 4.10 37.00 1.75
N ILE A 610 4.61 35.87 1.26
CA ILE A 610 4.91 34.71 2.09
C ILE A 610 6.11 35.10 2.98
N MET A 611 6.13 34.58 4.20
CA MET A 611 7.22 34.89 5.14
C MET A 611 8.58 34.47 4.56
N PRO A 612 9.62 35.31 4.69
CA PRO A 612 10.90 35.11 4.01
C PRO A 612 11.74 33.93 4.53
N ASP A 613 11.41 33.42 5.71
CA ASP A 613 12.01 32.25 6.35
C ASP A 613 11.35 30.93 5.96
N VAL A 614 10.28 30.96 5.15
CA VAL A 614 9.60 29.76 4.65
C VAL A 614 10.12 29.42 3.25
N HIS A 615 10.58 28.20 3.06
CA HIS A 615 10.96 27.67 1.75
C HIS A 615 9.72 27.44 0.87
N VAL A 616 9.68 28.02 -0.34
CA VAL A 616 8.48 28.00 -1.21
C VAL A 616 8.76 27.29 -2.53
N HIS A 617 7.88 26.34 -2.89
CA HIS A 617 7.93 25.63 -4.17
C HIS A 617 6.59 25.62 -4.89
N SER A 618 6.64 25.60 -6.22
CA SER A 618 5.47 25.51 -7.09
C SER A 618 5.59 24.35 -8.08
N ILE A 619 4.55 23.53 -8.18
CA ILE A 619 4.41 22.49 -9.21
C ILE A 619 3.15 22.83 -10.02
N ILE A 620 3.35 23.23 -11.27
CA ILE A 620 2.31 23.80 -12.11
C ILE A 620 2.12 22.90 -13.35
N PRO A 621 1.09 22.04 -13.38
CA PRO A 621 0.80 21.26 -14.58
C PRO A 621 0.28 22.16 -15.71
N VAL A 622 0.49 21.73 -16.95
CA VAL A 622 -0.12 22.33 -18.14
C VAL A 622 -0.53 21.23 -19.13
N CYS A 623 -1.73 21.32 -19.70
CA CYS A 623 -2.29 20.31 -20.61
C CYS A 623 -1.50 20.21 -21.93
N GLY A 624 -0.96 21.34 -22.40
CA GLY A 624 -0.31 21.47 -23.71
C GLY A 624 1.20 21.24 -23.72
N ALA A 625 1.73 20.94 -24.92
CA ALA A 625 3.18 20.83 -25.20
C ALA A 625 3.86 22.17 -25.47
N GLY A 626 3.06 23.23 -25.68
CA GLY A 626 3.53 24.52 -26.18
C GLY A 626 4.53 25.18 -25.23
N ARG A 627 5.58 25.80 -25.79
CA ARG A 627 6.57 26.56 -24.99
C ARG A 627 5.97 27.83 -24.38
N ASP A 628 4.90 28.36 -24.97
CA ASP A 628 4.22 29.55 -24.48
C ASP A 628 3.42 29.24 -23.21
N LEU A 629 3.91 29.72 -22.07
CA LEU A 629 3.24 29.61 -20.77
C LEU A 629 2.21 30.71 -20.53
N ALA A 630 2.22 31.79 -21.31
CA ALA A 630 1.33 32.94 -21.09
C ALA A 630 -0.15 32.56 -21.23
N HIS A 631 -0.44 31.57 -22.07
CA HIS A 631 -1.79 31.06 -22.33
C HIS A 631 -1.97 29.60 -21.88
N ALA A 632 -1.02 29.04 -21.14
CA ALA A 632 -1.09 27.65 -20.70
C ALA A 632 -1.98 27.51 -19.45
N ASP A 633 -2.66 26.38 -19.34
CA ASP A 633 -3.47 25.99 -18.19
C ASP A 633 -3.47 24.47 -18.00
N ASP A 634 -3.94 24.03 -16.84
CA ASP A 634 -4.11 22.62 -16.47
C ASP A 634 -5.55 22.11 -16.66
N GLY A 635 -6.38 22.86 -17.41
CA GLY A 635 -7.81 22.66 -17.56
C GLY A 635 -8.68 23.33 -16.49
N VAL A 636 -8.08 23.85 -15.41
CA VAL A 636 -8.79 24.51 -14.29
C VAL A 636 -8.13 25.84 -13.89
N VAL A 637 -6.81 25.84 -13.73
CA VAL A 637 -5.97 26.96 -13.30
C VAL A 637 -5.00 27.29 -14.42
N SER A 638 -4.92 28.57 -14.78
CA SER A 638 -3.91 29.04 -15.71
C SER A 638 -2.53 29.07 -15.05
N TYR A 639 -1.47 28.89 -15.83
CA TYR A 639 -0.10 29.03 -15.35
C TYR A 639 0.11 30.38 -14.66
N ALA A 640 -0.35 31.48 -15.27
CA ALA A 640 -0.25 32.83 -14.71
C ALA A 640 -0.96 32.96 -13.35
N SER A 641 -2.05 32.23 -13.11
CA SER A 641 -2.71 32.23 -11.81
C SER A 641 -1.92 31.45 -10.75
N ALA A 642 -1.33 30.32 -11.13
CA ALA A 642 -0.59 29.46 -10.22
C ALA A 642 0.83 29.97 -9.92
N HIS A 643 1.42 30.72 -10.84
CA HIS A 643 2.77 31.25 -10.74
C HIS A 643 2.92 32.21 -9.55
N ILE A 644 4.03 32.06 -8.83
CA ILE A 644 4.49 32.97 -7.78
C ILE A 644 5.91 33.39 -8.16
N PRO A 645 6.20 34.70 -8.24
CA PRO A 645 7.57 35.15 -8.50
C PRO A 645 8.50 34.75 -7.35
N ASP A 646 9.76 34.48 -7.69
CA ASP A 646 10.86 34.28 -6.75
C ASP A 646 10.68 33.11 -5.76
N VAL A 647 9.97 32.05 -6.15
CA VAL A 647 9.96 30.77 -5.42
C VAL A 647 11.30 30.04 -5.58
N GLU A 648 11.64 29.20 -4.61
CA GLU A 648 12.89 28.43 -4.59
C GLU A 648 12.96 27.40 -5.71
N SER A 649 11.83 26.73 -6.01
CA SER A 649 11.69 25.97 -7.26
C SER A 649 10.30 26.12 -7.86
N GLU A 650 10.26 26.15 -9.19
CA GLU A 650 9.03 26.01 -9.97
C GLU A 650 9.21 24.91 -11.02
N LEU A 651 8.41 23.84 -10.93
CA LEU A 651 8.34 22.80 -11.95
C LEU A 651 7.06 22.93 -12.77
N VAL A 652 7.22 23.15 -14.07
CA VAL A 652 6.10 23.06 -15.02
C VAL A 652 5.96 21.62 -15.55
N VAL A 653 4.87 20.94 -15.18
CA VAL A 653 4.59 19.56 -15.60
C VAL A 653 3.77 19.57 -16.88
N ARG A 654 4.43 19.41 -18.02
CA ARG A 654 3.78 19.41 -19.33
C ARG A 654 3.00 18.12 -19.56
N HIS A 655 1.94 18.20 -20.37
CA HIS A 655 1.03 17.09 -20.65
C HIS A 655 0.39 16.53 -19.38
N SER A 656 0.06 17.41 -18.45
CA SER A 656 -0.62 17.04 -17.22
C SER A 656 -1.82 17.95 -17.00
N GLU A 657 -2.90 17.35 -16.53
CA GLU A 657 -4.10 18.05 -16.11
C GLU A 657 -3.99 18.48 -14.63
N HIS A 658 -5.01 19.20 -14.17
CA HIS A 658 -5.10 19.77 -12.83
C HIS A 658 -4.84 18.78 -11.69
N SER A 659 -5.33 17.54 -11.84
CA SER A 659 -5.11 16.46 -10.86
C SER A 659 -3.79 15.74 -11.14
N THR A 660 -2.69 16.39 -10.81
CA THR A 660 -1.33 15.92 -11.11
C THR A 660 -0.66 15.14 -9.96
N GLN A 661 -1.36 14.84 -8.87
CA GLN A 661 -0.78 14.20 -7.68
C GLN A 661 -0.23 12.79 -7.96
N SER A 662 -0.78 12.08 -8.95
CA SER A 662 -0.29 10.77 -9.40
C SER A 662 0.65 10.85 -10.60
N ASN A 663 1.00 12.05 -11.07
CA ASN A 663 1.93 12.23 -12.18
C ASN A 663 3.37 11.95 -11.68
N PRO A 664 4.16 11.12 -12.39
CA PRO A 664 5.51 10.76 -11.94
C PRO A 664 6.45 11.96 -11.80
N PHE A 665 6.30 13.02 -12.62
CA PHE A 665 7.12 14.22 -12.51
C PHE A 665 6.77 15.05 -11.27
N THR A 666 5.48 15.13 -10.92
CA THR A 666 5.02 15.77 -9.69
C THR A 666 5.54 15.03 -8.46
N ILE A 667 5.43 13.69 -8.46
CA ILE A 667 5.93 12.85 -7.38
C ILE A 667 7.45 13.01 -7.23
N ALA A 668 8.20 12.98 -8.33
CA ALA A 668 9.65 13.14 -8.32
C ALA A 668 10.09 14.51 -7.80
N GLU A 669 9.35 15.59 -8.08
CA GLU A 669 9.68 16.92 -7.54
C GLU A 669 9.38 17.01 -6.05
N VAL A 670 8.26 16.45 -5.58
CA VAL A 670 8.02 16.33 -4.13
C VAL A 670 9.11 15.51 -3.46
N GLN A 671 9.53 14.39 -4.06
CA GLN A 671 10.64 13.57 -3.57
C GLN A 671 11.93 14.40 -3.46
N ARG A 672 12.28 15.16 -4.52
CA ARG A 672 13.46 16.03 -4.54
C ARG A 672 13.41 17.06 -3.40
N ILE A 673 12.26 17.72 -3.21
CA ILE A 673 12.05 18.72 -2.16
C ILE A 673 12.22 18.13 -0.76
N LEU A 674 11.63 16.95 -0.49
CA LEU A 674 11.79 16.30 0.82
C LEU A 674 13.25 15.87 1.07
N LEU A 675 13.94 15.38 0.04
CA LEU A 675 15.36 15.02 0.17
C LEU A 675 16.26 16.25 0.38
N GLU A 676 15.90 17.39 -0.20
CA GLU A 676 16.56 18.68 0.04
C GLU A 676 16.38 19.13 1.49
N GLN A 677 15.16 19.06 2.03
CA GLN A 677 14.90 19.34 3.44
C GLN A 677 15.69 18.40 4.37
N LEU A 678 15.74 17.10 4.06
CA LEU A 678 16.53 16.14 4.83
C LEU A 678 18.02 16.47 4.84
N ALA A 679 18.56 17.01 3.74
CA ALA A 679 19.95 17.42 3.68
C ALA A 679 20.24 18.67 4.56
N GLN A 680 19.24 19.52 4.79
CA GLN A 680 19.34 20.69 5.67
C GLN A 680 19.25 20.30 7.15
N TYR A 681 18.44 19.29 7.46
CA TYR A 681 18.22 18.77 8.82
C TYR A 681 18.56 17.28 8.90
N PRO A 682 19.85 16.89 8.81
CA PRO A 682 20.23 15.49 8.92
C PRO A 682 19.94 15.00 10.34
N SER A 683 18.94 14.15 10.50
CA SER A 683 18.69 13.47 11.77
C SER A 683 19.90 12.60 12.15
N ALA A 684 20.21 12.50 13.45
CA ALA A 684 21.24 11.56 13.90
C ALA A 684 20.84 10.12 13.48
N PRO A 685 21.77 9.31 12.95
CA PRO A 685 21.43 7.97 12.47
C PRO A 685 20.82 7.12 13.59
N GLN A 686 19.59 6.65 13.38
CA GLN A 686 18.94 5.65 14.23
C GLN A 686 19.76 4.36 14.19
N GLY A 687 20.58 4.16 15.23
CA GLY A 687 21.49 3.02 15.36
C GLY A 687 22.55 3.17 16.45
N ALA A 688 22.88 4.41 16.85
CA ALA A 688 23.83 4.65 17.95
C ALA A 688 23.16 4.75 19.32
N ARG A 689 22.31 3.78 19.71
CA ARG A 689 22.08 3.52 21.14
C ARG A 689 23.26 2.69 21.63
N ILE A 690 24.32 3.41 21.99
CA ILE A 690 25.51 2.91 22.67
C ILE A 690 25.06 2.04 23.85
N ALA A 691 25.59 0.82 23.89
CA ALA A 691 25.54 -0.05 25.05
C ALA A 691 26.12 0.69 26.27
N ALA A 692 25.26 1.28 27.09
CA ALA A 692 25.62 1.65 28.44
C ALA A 692 25.57 0.36 29.28
N ARG A 693 26.71 -0.33 29.37
CA ARG A 693 26.96 -1.30 30.45
C ARG A 693 27.42 -0.51 31.69
N PRO A 694 26.94 -0.83 32.91
CA PRO A 694 27.79 -0.71 34.08
C PRO A 694 28.93 -1.73 34.04
#